data_AF-A0AA39YV33-F1
#
_entry.id   AF-A0AA39YV33-F1
#
_cell.length_a   1.000
_cell.length_b   1.000
_cell.length_c   1.000
_cell.angle_alpha   90.00
_cell.angle_beta   90.00
_cell.angle_gamma   90.00
#
_symmetry.space_group_name_H-M   'P 1'
#
loop_
_entity.id
_entity.type
_entity.pdbx_description
1 polymer ?
#
loop_
_entity_poly.entity_id
_entity_poly.type
_entity_poly.pdbx_seq_one_letter_code
_entity_poly.pdbx_strand_id
1 'polypeptide(L)'
;MRLLQPLTVGVSLATNLHSVAADPLVFLNGQVRAIPSWDLQSSAKIGNNLAALSKPGVDTSSWHHITTSKCTLMGCLINAGVYNEADLFYSENLKRVDDRQFSVPWTYRNEYSLEPGAGKYFFLKTHGISSRADIFLNGKQVASKNEQAGSFVGKNYDITKLVGKQNALAIQVHPTSYYHDFALGWVDWNPWPADNGTGVWRDVEVKQTGPVALETLRIVTKIGPTVERLKDPATVTLKSRAQNLEDKPIIVTAHGSVFAPFGRKAPITWSKQVTLPPRSITDIVLETTVPDPAIWWPKQWGEQPLYSGALAITVNNTLSDSITQQFGFRSVTSKLNSHQDITYIVNHVPFQVIGAGYTPNIFLQFDPKKWEAELQYVLDLGFNTVRLEGKNEHPILYEIANRLGIFLMPGWECCDKWESWSYNHDLFLNPPPVWSSADYTIANNSMLHEAAMLQTHPSVLTYLIGSDYWPDERATPIYLNALKHYDWQTPVVGSASKRGYSPLTGPSGMKMEGPYDWVPPNYWYETDTPRAGSAFGFGSELGAGVGTPTLSSLKKFLSASDLDDLWRRPTKPLYHMSREGSEFTTTAIYHRALSARWGAPTSLDDYLMKAQIMDYEATRSQFEAFAMGWSARRPATGLIYWMLNNAWPSLHWNVWDYYMKPAGSYYGAKTGARREHVVYDYVKKEVWIVDRTVDNFYREREVEMQAVGLDGRVKFASLVQVESLPNGGGRVAGLYGPGALGNLTESVFLRLVLRGRNPTQGDGEEKVLSRNVYWLSKDLDRLNWGATTWFVTPVDRYADYKDFNKLATADVTVGVERRGEKEVVVNLENRATVPAFFVGLELLDRDGNDVLPLTWEDNYVTLWPGEKMSLVARSVGEVGISVYGIAPHALFLFHDIPTDTVSVLEAKGRFLEILPKDRRQAARLRPDTRWEDLVQITYDDLVKVSIPNPELPDSHTLILPSGQTVNMEDLYNHKLPPQTLLDLLGSDTALDAIFIAARTTGEDERLTKALRKALAQGTDLAESGINLSIVYLRTILQDAWKASGADYLQKPNNMWLALRQQMFTQTIDIESLKTHLRQEHRDTRARVKACETSAQSVAYIEKRNYKPFHETARDTQVIPT
;
A
#
# COMPACT_ATOMS: atom_id res chain seq x y z
N MET A 1 62.95 18.03 10.33
CA MET A 1 64.04 18.15 9.34
C MET A 1 63.47 17.71 8.00
N ARG A 2 63.55 18.59 7.00
CA ARG A 2 63.15 18.35 5.59
C ARG A 2 63.99 17.26 4.93
N LEU A 3 63.55 16.84 3.74
CA LEU A 3 64.22 16.17 2.59
C LEU A 3 63.52 14.82 2.31
N LEU A 4 63.28 14.33 1.08
CA LEU A 4 63.22 14.84 -0.29
C LEU A 4 62.75 13.63 -1.14
N GLN A 5 61.71 13.77 -1.97
CA GLN A 5 61.41 13.07 -3.26
C GLN A 5 61.49 11.51 -3.46
N PRO A 6 60.78 10.97 -4.49
CA PRO A 6 60.23 9.61 -4.51
C PRO A 6 60.92 8.65 -5.52
N LEU A 7 60.70 7.34 -5.37
CA LEU A 7 60.77 6.34 -6.43
C LEU A 7 60.03 5.04 -6.02
N THR A 8 59.45 4.41 -7.03
CA THR A 8 58.53 3.24 -7.10
C THR A 8 59.00 1.93 -6.48
N VAL A 9 58.05 1.11 -6.00
CA VAL A 9 57.83 -0.36 -6.22
C VAL A 9 56.68 -0.83 -5.28
N GLY A 10 55.88 -1.81 -5.72
CA GLY A 10 54.61 -2.21 -5.08
C GLY A 10 54.70 -3.13 -3.86
N VAL A 11 53.51 -3.63 -3.47
CA VAL A 11 53.15 -4.71 -2.50
C VAL A 11 52.34 -4.24 -1.27
N SER A 12 51.05 -4.61 -1.28
CA SER A 12 50.25 -5.27 -0.22
C SER A 12 49.96 -4.62 1.15
N LEU A 13 48.65 -4.51 1.42
CA LEU A 13 47.90 -4.70 2.69
C LEU A 13 48.42 -4.04 3.99
N ALA A 14 47.68 -3.01 4.42
CA ALA A 14 47.08 -2.93 5.76
C ALA A 14 46.20 -1.66 5.86
N THR A 15 44.88 -1.80 5.74
CA THR A 15 43.94 -0.70 5.99
C THR A 15 43.51 -0.71 7.45
N ASN A 16 44.08 0.20 8.25
CA ASN A 16 43.47 0.64 9.51
C ASN A 16 42.51 1.80 9.20
N LEU A 17 41.22 1.50 9.23
CA LEU A 17 40.12 2.49 9.11
C LEU A 17 40.02 3.31 10.40
N HIS A 18 40.11 4.64 10.29
CA HIS A 18 39.68 5.58 11.33
C HIS A 18 38.29 6.12 11.00
N SER A 19 37.41 6.11 12.01
CA SER A 19 35.97 6.38 11.98
C SER A 19 35.60 7.84 11.67
N VAL A 20 34.72 8.06 10.69
CA VAL A 20 33.91 9.29 10.57
C VAL A 20 32.67 9.09 11.44
N ALA A 21 32.43 9.94 12.43
CA ALA A 21 31.29 9.81 13.34
C ALA A 21 29.95 10.00 12.59
N ALA A 22 29.04 9.02 12.72
CA ALA A 22 27.71 9.03 12.12
C ALA A 22 26.74 9.97 12.87
N ASP A 23 25.85 10.61 12.12
CA ASP A 23 24.75 11.44 12.63
C ASP A 23 23.86 10.67 13.65
N PRO A 24 23.37 11.30 14.73
CA PRO A 24 22.44 10.69 15.65
C PRO A 24 21.13 10.28 14.97
N LEU A 25 20.60 9.14 15.42
CA LEU A 25 19.40 8.50 14.89
C LEU A 25 18.14 9.34 15.09
N VAL A 26 18.10 10.15 16.16
CA VAL A 26 17.11 11.20 16.37
C VAL A 26 17.77 12.37 17.08
N PHE A 27 17.27 13.57 16.82
CA PHE A 27 17.83 14.82 17.31
C PHE A 27 16.76 15.87 17.66
N LEU A 28 15.54 15.72 17.12
CA LEU A 28 14.40 16.59 17.38
C LEU A 28 13.41 16.00 18.39
N ASN A 29 12.79 16.87 19.17
CA ASN A 29 11.65 16.52 19.99
C ASN A 29 10.43 16.14 19.12
N GLY A 30 9.80 15.01 19.42
CA GLY A 30 8.72 14.42 18.62
C GLY A 30 9.20 13.57 17.44
N GLN A 31 10.51 13.52 17.17
CA GLN A 31 11.05 12.73 16.08
C GLN A 31 11.08 11.24 16.43
N VAL A 32 10.64 10.42 15.49
CA VAL A 32 10.69 8.95 15.54
C VAL A 32 11.44 8.44 14.32
N ARG A 33 12.33 7.46 14.52
CA ARG A 33 13.11 6.81 13.46
C ARG A 33 13.30 5.33 13.74
N ALA A 34 13.09 4.51 12.72
CA ALA A 34 13.39 3.09 12.77
C ALA A 34 14.91 2.83 12.86
N ILE A 35 15.28 1.73 13.52
CA ILE A 35 16.62 1.15 13.43
C ILE A 35 16.83 0.71 11.97
N PRO A 36 17.84 1.22 11.26
CA PRO A 36 17.88 1.14 9.79
C PRO A 36 18.42 -0.19 9.25
N SER A 37 19.15 -0.95 10.06
CA SER A 37 19.90 -2.13 9.62
C SER A 37 20.18 -3.07 10.80
N TRP A 38 20.60 -4.29 10.51
CA TRP A 38 20.94 -5.29 11.53
C TRP A 38 22.18 -6.09 11.18
N ASP A 39 23.05 -6.30 12.16
CA ASP A 39 23.98 -7.42 12.18
C ASP A 39 23.26 -8.62 12.82
N LEU A 40 23.19 -9.74 12.10
CA LEU A 40 22.41 -10.91 12.49
C LEU A 40 23.30 -12.14 12.68
N GLN A 41 23.15 -12.84 13.79
CA GLN A 41 23.85 -14.12 14.02
C GLN A 41 23.12 -15.05 15.00
N SER A 42 23.29 -16.35 14.79
CA SER A 42 22.76 -17.40 15.68
C SER A 42 23.47 -17.40 17.03
N SER A 43 22.70 -17.53 18.12
CA SER A 43 23.26 -17.70 19.47
C SER A 43 24.16 -18.93 19.61
N ALA A 44 24.02 -19.95 18.74
CA ALA A 44 24.92 -21.09 18.70
C ALA A 44 26.36 -20.72 18.36
N LYS A 45 26.58 -19.63 17.60
CA LYS A 45 27.93 -19.16 17.23
C LYS A 45 28.49 -18.10 18.18
N ILE A 46 27.63 -17.26 18.77
CA ILE A 46 28.06 -16.08 19.55
C ILE A 46 27.76 -16.19 21.05
N GLY A 47 27.07 -17.23 21.48
CA GLY A 47 26.58 -17.40 22.85
C GLY A 47 25.39 -16.51 23.21
N ASN A 48 25.10 -16.42 24.50
CA ASN A 48 23.90 -15.74 25.04
C ASN A 48 24.22 -14.54 25.96
N ASN A 49 25.45 -14.02 25.94
CA ASN A 49 25.83 -12.89 26.79
C ASN A 49 25.37 -11.55 26.16
N LEU A 50 24.06 -11.30 26.16
CA LEU A 50 23.46 -10.10 25.56
C LEU A 50 23.93 -8.80 26.22
N ALA A 51 24.33 -8.84 27.50
CA ALA A 51 24.92 -7.68 28.17
C ALA A 51 26.30 -7.31 27.62
N ALA A 52 27.06 -8.27 27.08
CA ALA A 52 28.30 -7.99 26.35
C ALA A 52 28.01 -7.57 24.91
N LEU A 53 27.10 -8.27 24.21
CA LEU A 53 26.79 -8.03 22.80
C LEU A 53 26.11 -6.67 22.56
N SER A 54 25.35 -6.16 23.52
CA SER A 54 24.72 -4.82 23.45
C SER A 54 25.65 -3.68 23.88
N LYS A 55 26.98 -3.85 23.89
CA LYS A 55 27.92 -2.74 24.09
C LYS A 55 28.44 -2.22 22.74
N PRO A 56 28.68 -0.91 22.57
CA PRO A 56 29.32 -0.38 21.37
C PRO A 56 30.70 -0.99 21.11
N GLY A 57 31.09 -1.12 19.84
CA GLY A 57 32.40 -1.62 19.42
C GLY A 57 32.57 -3.14 19.46
N VAL A 58 31.49 -3.93 19.53
CA VAL A 58 31.57 -5.39 19.36
C VAL A 58 31.86 -5.70 17.89
N ASP A 59 32.84 -6.56 17.64
CA ASP A 59 33.17 -7.00 16.28
C ASP A 59 32.08 -7.91 15.73
N THR A 60 31.37 -7.41 14.71
CA THR A 60 30.33 -8.12 13.96
C THR A 60 30.75 -8.45 12.53
N SER A 61 32.04 -8.31 12.18
CA SER A 61 32.52 -8.53 10.81
C SER A 61 32.24 -9.92 10.24
N SER A 62 32.05 -10.93 11.10
CA SER A 62 31.70 -12.30 10.72
C SER A 62 30.18 -12.59 10.77
N TRP A 63 29.35 -11.58 11.04
CA TRP A 63 27.89 -11.71 11.12
C TRP A 63 27.25 -11.46 9.75
N HIS A 64 25.96 -11.76 9.62
CA HIS A 64 25.21 -11.39 8.42
C HIS A 64 24.82 -9.91 8.52
N HIS A 65 25.16 -9.10 7.52
CA HIS A 65 24.86 -7.68 7.50
C HIS A 65 23.61 -7.40 6.66
N ILE A 66 22.56 -6.92 7.31
CA ILE A 66 21.22 -6.76 6.75
C ILE A 66 20.92 -5.27 6.59
N THR A 67 20.48 -4.84 5.39
CA THR A 67 20.26 -3.42 5.08
C THR A 67 18.81 -2.96 5.21
N THR A 68 17.95 -3.81 5.77
CA THR A 68 16.55 -3.50 6.06
C THR A 68 16.32 -3.37 7.58
N SER A 69 15.37 -2.53 7.97
CA SER A 69 14.97 -2.28 9.36
C SER A 69 14.16 -3.42 9.97
N LYS A 70 13.59 -4.29 9.13
CA LYS A 70 12.71 -5.39 9.54
C LYS A 70 12.82 -6.58 8.59
N CYS A 71 12.90 -7.76 9.18
CA CYS A 71 12.86 -9.05 8.50
C CYS A 71 12.74 -10.19 9.54
N THR A 72 12.04 -11.25 9.14
CA THR A 72 12.14 -12.58 9.78
C THR A 72 13.54 -13.16 9.59
N LEU A 73 13.91 -14.22 10.31
CA LEU A 73 15.23 -14.84 10.17
C LEU A 73 15.47 -15.31 8.73
N MET A 74 14.49 -15.98 8.13
CA MET A 74 14.58 -16.41 6.74
C MET A 74 14.63 -15.21 5.79
N GLY A 75 13.77 -14.20 5.98
CA GLY A 75 13.81 -12.97 5.18
C GLY A 75 15.16 -12.24 5.25
N CYS A 76 15.79 -12.19 6.43
CA CYS A 76 17.12 -11.61 6.59
C CYS A 76 18.19 -12.45 5.89
N LEU A 77 18.14 -13.79 5.98
CA LEU A 77 19.10 -14.67 5.31
C LEU A 77 18.98 -14.60 3.78
N ILE A 78 17.76 -14.40 3.26
CA ILE A 78 17.54 -14.08 1.85
C ILE A 78 18.17 -12.73 1.50
N ASN A 79 17.93 -11.68 2.29
CA ASN A 79 18.53 -10.36 2.07
C ASN A 79 20.07 -10.38 2.12
N ALA A 80 20.66 -11.22 2.98
CA ALA A 80 22.10 -11.45 3.07
C ALA A 80 22.67 -12.30 1.92
N GLY A 81 21.84 -12.82 1.01
CA GLY A 81 22.26 -13.69 -0.09
C GLY A 81 22.66 -15.11 0.33
N VAL A 82 22.27 -15.55 1.54
CA VAL A 82 22.49 -16.94 2.01
C VAL A 82 21.55 -17.91 1.31
N TYR A 83 20.31 -17.47 1.07
CA TYR A 83 19.30 -18.21 0.31
C TYR A 83 18.77 -17.35 -0.83
N ASN A 84 18.32 -18.00 -1.90
CA ASN A 84 17.59 -17.36 -2.99
C ASN A 84 16.12 -17.77 -2.91
N GLU A 85 15.21 -16.78 -2.94
CA GLU A 85 13.77 -17.04 -2.80
C GLU A 85 13.21 -17.92 -3.92
N ALA A 86 13.60 -17.67 -5.18
CA ALA A 86 13.13 -18.47 -6.31
C ALA A 86 13.60 -19.92 -6.21
N ASP A 87 14.84 -20.14 -5.76
CA ASP A 87 15.36 -21.49 -5.52
C ASP A 87 14.62 -22.20 -4.38
N LEU A 88 14.30 -21.49 -3.30
CA LEU A 88 13.51 -22.05 -2.18
C LEU A 88 12.11 -22.46 -2.61
N PHE A 89 11.49 -21.66 -3.50
CA PHE A 89 10.16 -21.94 -4.03
C PHE A 89 10.15 -22.97 -5.16
N TYR A 90 11.30 -23.41 -5.67
CA TYR A 90 11.34 -24.39 -6.74
C TYR A 90 11.15 -25.82 -6.21
N SER A 91 10.05 -26.46 -6.62
CA SER A 91 9.69 -27.82 -6.26
C SER A 91 9.71 -27.99 -4.73
N GLU A 92 10.31 -29.07 -4.23
CA GLU A 92 10.39 -29.34 -2.79
C GLU A 92 11.62 -28.73 -2.11
N ASN A 93 12.29 -27.74 -2.70
CA ASN A 93 13.57 -27.23 -2.19
C ASN A 93 13.47 -26.65 -0.77
N LEU A 94 12.36 -26.00 -0.41
CA LEU A 94 12.15 -25.49 0.95
C LEU A 94 12.26 -26.59 2.02
N LYS A 95 11.86 -27.83 1.73
CA LYS A 95 12.01 -28.98 2.66
C LYS A 95 13.48 -29.33 2.97
N ARG A 96 14.42 -28.88 2.13
CA ARG A 96 15.86 -29.20 2.25
C ARG A 96 16.60 -28.19 3.12
N VAL A 97 15.95 -27.10 3.54
CA VAL A 97 16.53 -26.15 4.49
C VAL A 97 16.76 -26.86 5.83
N ASP A 98 17.94 -26.72 6.42
CA ASP A 98 18.22 -27.21 7.77
C ASP A 98 17.52 -26.31 8.80
N ASP A 99 16.29 -26.66 9.14
CA ASP A 99 15.43 -25.92 10.07
C ASP A 99 15.95 -25.91 11.52
N ARG A 100 16.83 -26.86 11.89
CA ARG A 100 17.45 -26.93 13.22
C ARG A 100 18.22 -25.67 13.56
N GLN A 101 18.71 -24.93 12.57
CA GLN A 101 19.37 -23.65 12.80
C GLN A 101 18.44 -22.59 13.43
N PHE A 102 17.12 -22.72 13.25
CA PHE A 102 16.09 -21.83 13.79
C PHE A 102 15.51 -22.33 15.12
N SER A 103 15.95 -23.50 15.61
CA SER A 103 15.53 -24.05 16.92
C SER A 103 16.23 -23.40 18.13
N VAL A 104 17.15 -22.47 17.89
CA VAL A 104 17.88 -21.71 18.91
C VAL A 104 17.63 -20.21 18.73
N PRO A 105 17.85 -19.37 19.76
CA PRO A 105 17.72 -17.93 19.62
C PRO A 105 18.69 -17.32 18.61
N TRP A 106 18.31 -16.19 18.02
CA TRP A 106 19.14 -15.40 17.10
C TRP A 106 19.20 -13.95 17.55
N THR A 107 20.33 -13.29 17.33
CA THR A 107 20.55 -11.91 17.79
C THR A 107 20.64 -10.95 16.62
N TYR A 108 19.74 -9.96 16.63
CA TYR A 108 19.76 -8.76 15.81
C TYR A 108 20.51 -7.66 16.57
N ARG A 109 21.52 -7.05 15.97
CA ARG A 109 22.33 -6.01 16.61
C ARG A 109 22.47 -4.78 15.72
N ASN A 110 22.43 -3.58 16.31
CA ASN A 110 22.70 -2.34 15.60
C ASN A 110 23.42 -1.33 16.52
N GLU A 111 24.35 -0.55 15.97
CA GLU A 111 24.96 0.59 16.65
C GLU A 111 24.49 1.91 16.03
N TYR A 112 24.16 2.87 16.90
CA TYR A 112 23.72 4.19 16.48
C TYR A 112 24.09 5.28 17.48
N SER A 113 24.21 6.51 16.98
CA SER A 113 24.48 7.67 17.81
C SER A 113 23.19 8.32 18.32
N LEU A 114 23.25 8.97 19.47
CA LEU A 114 22.21 9.85 20.01
C LEU A 114 22.86 11.06 20.69
N GLU A 115 22.09 12.11 20.98
CA GLU A 115 22.58 13.28 21.72
C GLU A 115 21.80 13.49 23.03
N PRO A 116 22.00 12.63 24.05
CA PRO A 116 21.33 12.75 25.34
C PRO A 116 21.76 14.02 26.08
N GLY A 117 20.85 14.57 26.89
CA GLY A 117 21.09 15.79 27.65
C GLY A 117 19.90 16.17 28.53
N ALA A 118 20.05 17.22 29.32
CA ALA A 118 18.99 17.69 30.21
C ALA A 118 17.72 18.07 29.42
N GLY A 119 16.55 17.65 29.92
CA GLY A 119 15.26 17.90 29.30
C GLY A 119 14.98 17.10 28.03
N LYS A 120 15.82 16.12 27.68
CA LYS A 120 15.60 15.18 26.58
C LYS A 120 15.30 13.79 27.11
N TYR A 121 14.31 13.14 26.50
CA TYR A 121 13.86 11.82 26.88
C TYR A 121 13.80 10.94 25.64
N PHE A 122 14.12 9.66 25.83
CA PHE A 122 14.24 8.70 24.74
C PHE A 122 13.41 7.47 25.02
N PHE A 123 12.68 7.02 24.01
CA PHE A 123 11.87 5.81 24.05
C PHE A 123 12.30 4.85 22.97
N LEU A 124 12.45 3.56 23.32
CA LEU A 124 12.50 2.47 22.34
C LEU A 124 11.07 1.99 22.10
N LYS A 125 10.64 2.03 20.84
CA LYS A 125 9.33 1.56 20.42
C LYS A 125 9.46 0.25 19.68
N THR A 126 8.61 -0.69 20.04
CA THR A 126 8.42 -1.95 19.30
C THR A 126 7.00 -1.96 18.76
N HIS A 127 6.80 -2.60 17.61
CA HIS A 127 5.48 -2.74 16.97
C HIS A 127 5.09 -4.21 16.77
N GLY A 128 5.82 -5.14 17.39
CA GLY A 128 5.68 -6.57 17.18
C GLY A 128 7.01 -7.25 16.87
N ILE A 129 7.32 -8.33 17.60
CA ILE A 129 8.49 -9.18 17.35
C ILE A 129 8.00 -10.63 17.44
N SER A 130 8.30 -11.42 16.42
CA SER A 130 7.77 -12.77 16.31
C SER A 130 8.71 -13.81 16.95
N SER A 131 8.26 -14.62 17.91
CA SER A 131 7.05 -14.42 18.74
C SER A 131 7.38 -13.67 20.05
N ARG A 132 8.65 -13.58 20.44
CA ARG A 132 9.13 -12.92 21.65
C ARG A 132 10.63 -12.64 21.61
N ALA A 133 11.11 -11.69 22.42
CA ALA A 133 12.53 -11.34 22.44
C ALA A 133 13.04 -10.81 23.78
N ASP A 134 14.32 -11.07 24.06
CA ASP A 134 15.08 -10.32 25.07
C ASP A 134 15.71 -9.09 24.40
N ILE A 135 15.51 -7.91 24.97
CA ILE A 135 15.99 -6.62 24.44
C ILE A 135 17.03 -6.05 25.40
N PHE A 136 18.22 -5.76 24.89
CA PHE A 136 19.32 -5.16 25.63
C PHE A 136 19.85 -3.91 24.95
N LEU A 137 20.16 -2.89 25.74
CA LEU A 137 20.76 -1.63 25.30
C LEU A 137 21.93 -1.29 26.22
N ASN A 138 23.11 -1.05 25.65
CA ASN A 138 24.32 -0.63 26.38
C ASN A 138 24.65 -1.53 27.59
N GLY A 139 24.47 -2.84 27.42
CA GLY A 139 24.74 -3.84 28.46
C GLY A 139 23.67 -3.97 29.55
N LYS A 140 22.51 -3.33 29.40
CA LYS A 140 21.38 -3.41 30.34
C LYS A 140 20.17 -4.01 29.64
N GLN A 141 19.43 -4.87 30.36
CA GLN A 141 18.17 -5.42 29.87
C GLN A 141 17.09 -4.33 29.89
N VAL A 142 16.47 -4.09 28.74
CA VAL A 142 15.32 -3.19 28.57
C VAL A 142 14.02 -3.96 28.76
N ALA A 143 13.94 -5.16 28.19
CA ALA A 143 12.81 -6.07 28.33
C ALA A 143 13.28 -7.51 28.24
N SER A 144 12.62 -8.39 28.98
CA SER A 144 12.76 -9.84 28.84
C SER A 144 11.79 -10.40 27.79
N LYS A 145 12.05 -11.62 27.31
CA LYS A 145 11.16 -12.36 26.42
C LYS A 145 9.76 -12.66 26.99
N ASN A 146 9.55 -12.46 28.29
CA ASN A 146 8.22 -12.59 28.90
C ASN A 146 7.47 -11.24 28.89
N GLU A 147 8.20 -10.13 28.84
CA GLU A 147 7.64 -8.79 28.72
C GLU A 147 7.40 -8.42 27.26
N GLN A 148 8.34 -8.70 26.36
CA GLN A 148 8.18 -8.56 24.92
C GLN A 148 7.80 -9.93 24.33
N ALA A 149 6.50 -10.24 24.34
CA ALA A 149 5.93 -11.46 23.80
C ALA A 149 4.61 -11.17 23.07
N GLY A 150 4.38 -11.87 21.96
CA GLY A 150 3.27 -11.67 21.02
C GLY A 150 3.70 -10.89 19.79
N SER A 151 3.38 -11.41 18.61
CA SER A 151 3.85 -10.84 17.34
C SER A 151 3.20 -9.52 16.96
N PHE A 152 2.04 -9.21 17.57
CA PHE A 152 1.37 -7.91 17.48
C PHE A 152 1.56 -7.04 18.75
N VAL A 153 2.41 -7.45 19.70
CA VAL A 153 2.65 -6.63 20.90
C VAL A 153 3.67 -5.54 20.59
N GLY A 154 3.19 -4.30 20.55
CA GLY A 154 4.01 -3.12 20.58
C GLY A 154 4.07 -2.46 21.95
N LYS A 155 5.25 -1.96 22.33
CA LYS A 155 5.54 -1.32 23.62
C LYS A 155 6.46 -0.13 23.46
N ASN A 156 6.30 0.86 24.35
CA ASN A 156 7.19 2.01 24.50
C ASN A 156 8.01 1.85 25.78
N TYR A 157 9.32 1.68 25.66
CA TYR A 157 10.25 1.56 26.78
C TYR A 157 10.99 2.86 26.98
N ASP A 158 10.92 3.45 28.18
CA ASP A 158 11.76 4.60 28.54
C ASP A 158 13.22 4.15 28.67
N ILE A 159 14.06 4.57 27.72
CA ILE A 159 15.49 4.26 27.67
C ILE A 159 16.36 5.46 28.05
N THR A 160 15.77 6.55 28.56
CA THR A 160 16.45 7.82 28.83
C THR A 160 17.68 7.65 29.72
N LYS A 161 17.61 6.76 30.72
CA LYS A 161 18.72 6.48 31.65
C LYS A 161 19.77 5.50 31.11
N LEU A 162 19.51 4.88 29.96
CA LEU A 162 20.35 3.84 29.37
C LEU A 162 21.15 4.35 28.16
N VAL A 163 20.66 5.40 27.50
CA VAL A 163 21.30 5.94 26.29
C VAL A 163 22.56 6.75 26.60
N GLY A 164 23.57 6.59 25.76
CA GLY A 164 24.76 7.41 25.68
C GLY A 164 24.87 8.11 24.32
N LYS A 165 26.04 8.70 24.05
CA LYS A 165 26.32 9.27 22.71
C LYS A 165 26.44 8.20 21.63
N GLN A 166 27.07 7.09 21.97
CA GLN A 166 27.12 5.87 21.18
C GLN A 166 26.30 4.80 21.88
N ASN A 167 25.49 4.08 21.12
CA ASN A 167 24.57 3.09 21.63
C ASN A 167 24.68 1.81 20.81
N ALA A 168 24.50 0.67 21.47
CA ALA A 168 24.35 -0.61 20.82
C ALA A 168 23.09 -1.30 21.35
N LEU A 169 22.18 -1.63 20.43
CA LEU A 169 20.97 -2.40 20.70
C LEU A 169 21.21 -3.85 20.28
N ALA A 170 20.87 -4.80 21.14
CA ALA A 170 20.81 -6.22 20.81
C ALA A 170 19.43 -6.76 21.15
N ILE A 171 18.77 -7.37 20.17
CA ILE A 171 17.48 -8.04 20.30
C ILE A 171 17.70 -9.52 20.02
N GLN A 172 17.50 -10.38 21.03
CA GLN A 172 17.56 -11.81 20.85
C GLN A 172 16.16 -12.38 20.71
N VAL A 173 15.80 -12.79 19.50
CA VAL A 173 14.52 -13.42 19.18
C VAL A 173 14.57 -14.91 19.53
N HIS A 174 13.45 -15.46 19.96
CA HIS A 174 13.32 -16.87 20.33
C HIS A 174 12.47 -17.63 19.31
N PRO A 175 12.70 -18.95 19.14
CA PRO A 175 11.94 -19.78 18.19
C PRO A 175 10.43 -19.67 18.39
N THR A 176 9.71 -19.55 17.28
CA THR A 176 8.25 -19.42 17.22
C THR A 176 7.57 -20.78 17.12
N SER A 177 6.50 -20.96 17.88
CA SER A 177 5.57 -22.10 17.75
C SER A 177 4.13 -21.62 17.65
N TYR A 178 3.49 -21.79 16.48
CA TYR A 178 2.11 -21.33 16.22
C TYR A 178 1.08 -21.82 17.24
N TYR A 179 1.23 -23.03 17.76
CA TYR A 179 0.30 -23.58 18.75
C TYR A 179 0.55 -23.10 20.19
N HIS A 180 1.68 -22.45 20.47
CA HIS A 180 2.07 -22.08 21.83
C HIS A 180 2.29 -20.57 22.02
N ASP A 181 2.61 -19.86 20.94
CA ASP A 181 2.84 -18.43 20.96
C ASP A 181 1.80 -17.70 20.09
N PHE A 182 1.46 -16.48 20.48
CA PHE A 182 0.67 -15.55 19.66
C PHE A 182 1.51 -15.05 18.48
N ALA A 183 1.57 -15.84 17.42
CA ALA A 183 2.38 -15.57 16.24
C ALA A 183 1.54 -15.23 15.00
N LEU A 184 2.20 -15.18 13.83
CA LEU A 184 1.54 -15.13 12.53
C LEU A 184 1.70 -16.50 11.86
N GLY A 185 0.67 -17.33 11.94
CA GLY A 185 0.60 -18.66 11.35
C GLY A 185 0.17 -18.67 9.89
N TRP A 186 0.26 -19.84 9.26
CA TRP A 186 -0.12 -20.07 7.86
C TRP A 186 -1.26 -21.07 7.69
N VAL A 187 -1.85 -21.53 8.81
CA VAL A 187 -2.96 -22.49 8.86
C VAL A 187 -2.69 -23.68 7.92
N ASP A 188 -3.41 -23.75 6.81
CA ASP A 188 -3.31 -24.73 5.73
C ASP A 188 -3.13 -24.07 4.34
N TRP A 189 -2.83 -22.77 4.29
CA TRP A 189 -2.73 -22.00 3.05
C TRP A 189 -1.48 -22.36 2.23
N ASN A 190 -0.46 -22.84 2.93
CA ASN A 190 0.84 -23.21 2.39
C ASN A 190 1.61 -24.10 3.39
N PRO A 191 2.65 -24.83 2.95
CA PRO A 191 3.67 -25.38 3.84
C PRO A 191 4.29 -24.29 4.69
N TRP A 192 4.76 -24.63 5.87
CA TRP A 192 5.32 -23.66 6.79
C TRP A 192 6.72 -23.18 6.37
N PRO A 193 7.07 -21.90 6.63
CA PRO A 193 8.43 -21.43 6.46
C PRO A 193 9.36 -22.11 7.47
N ALA A 194 10.61 -22.36 7.08
CA ALA A 194 11.57 -23.09 7.92
C ALA A 194 11.87 -22.40 9.27
N ASP A 195 11.70 -21.08 9.37
CA ASP A 195 11.92 -20.31 10.59
C ASP A 195 10.64 -20.00 11.38
N ASN A 196 9.47 -20.52 10.95
CA ASN A 196 8.15 -20.21 11.51
C ASN A 196 7.88 -18.70 11.64
N GLY A 197 8.48 -17.87 10.78
CA GLY A 197 8.35 -16.41 10.83
C GLY A 197 8.97 -15.77 12.08
N THR A 198 9.90 -16.43 12.77
CA THR A 198 10.65 -15.85 13.90
C THR A 198 11.44 -14.62 13.43
N GLY A 199 11.42 -13.52 14.19
CA GLY A 199 12.26 -12.36 13.90
C GLY A 199 11.64 -11.01 14.21
N VAL A 200 12.40 -9.96 13.89
CA VAL A 200 11.96 -8.55 13.99
C VAL A 200 11.22 -8.19 12.71
N TRP A 201 9.95 -8.59 12.63
CA TRP A 201 9.17 -8.48 11.39
C TRP A 201 8.55 -7.08 11.18
N ARG A 202 8.34 -6.31 12.25
CA ARG A 202 7.97 -4.88 12.22
C ARG A 202 9.12 -4.00 12.73
N ASP A 203 9.07 -2.73 12.37
CA ASP A 203 10.12 -1.78 12.74
C ASP A 203 10.29 -1.67 14.27
N VAL A 204 11.55 -1.54 14.69
CA VAL A 204 11.91 -1.09 16.04
C VAL A 204 12.40 0.34 15.90
N GLU A 205 11.89 1.25 16.72
CA GLU A 205 12.13 2.69 16.54
C GLU A 205 12.67 3.35 17.81
N VAL A 206 13.40 4.44 17.63
CA VAL A 206 13.78 5.35 18.71
C VAL A 206 12.99 6.65 18.55
N LYS A 207 12.36 7.10 19.63
CA LYS A 207 11.68 8.40 19.73
C LYS A 207 12.43 9.31 20.69
N GLN A 208 12.68 10.55 20.29
CA GLN A 208 13.10 11.61 21.21
C GLN A 208 11.91 12.53 21.53
N THR A 209 11.81 12.96 22.78
CA THR A 209 10.81 13.91 23.25
C THR A 209 11.38 14.83 24.33
N GLY A 210 10.66 15.91 24.63
CA GLY A 210 10.91 16.78 25.78
C GLY A 210 10.28 16.22 27.07
N PRO A 211 9.97 17.07 28.07
CA PRO A 211 9.47 16.65 29.38
C PRO A 211 8.05 16.04 29.37
N VAL A 212 7.36 16.05 28.24
CA VAL A 212 6.03 15.47 28.04
C VAL A 212 6.02 14.60 26.80
N ALA A 213 5.66 13.33 26.94
CA ALA A 213 5.51 12.39 25.83
C ALA A 213 4.03 12.23 25.43
N LEU A 214 3.77 12.22 24.12
CA LEU A 214 2.47 11.88 23.54
C LEU A 214 2.45 10.41 23.12
N GLU A 215 1.35 9.74 23.47
CA GLU A 215 0.94 8.46 22.87
C GLU A 215 0.29 8.65 21.48
N THR A 216 -0.13 7.56 20.85
CA THR A 216 -0.78 7.57 19.53
C THR A 216 -2.00 8.50 19.47
N LEU A 217 -2.19 9.15 18.32
CA LEU A 217 -3.30 10.07 18.11
C LEU A 217 -4.57 9.28 17.82
N ARG A 218 -5.61 9.52 18.61
CA ARG A 218 -6.96 9.07 18.32
C ARG A 218 -7.72 10.22 17.68
N ILE A 219 -8.40 9.97 16.58
CA ILE A 219 -9.23 10.95 15.86
C ILE A 219 -10.64 10.41 15.78
N VAL A 220 -11.58 11.07 16.43
CA VAL A 220 -13.01 10.71 16.40
C VAL A 220 -13.74 11.69 15.50
N THR A 221 -14.51 11.17 14.55
CA THR A 221 -15.30 11.99 13.61
C THR A 221 -16.79 11.76 13.78
N LYS A 222 -17.59 12.83 13.62
CA LYS A 222 -19.05 12.76 13.62
C LYS A 222 -19.57 13.50 12.40
N ILE A 223 -20.32 12.80 11.55
CA ILE A 223 -20.91 13.34 10.31
C ILE A 223 -22.44 13.39 10.40
N GLY A 224 -23.10 14.01 9.43
CA GLY A 224 -24.57 14.10 9.38
C GLY A 224 -25.25 12.72 9.43
N PRO A 225 -26.49 12.63 9.96
CA PRO A 225 -27.14 11.35 10.29
C PRO A 225 -27.82 10.65 9.11
N THR A 226 -27.89 11.28 7.94
CA THR A 226 -28.46 10.72 6.71
C THR A 226 -27.58 11.09 5.52
N VAL A 227 -27.79 10.44 4.37
CA VAL A 227 -27.03 10.70 3.14
C VAL A 227 -27.14 12.17 2.69
N GLU A 228 -28.33 12.75 2.78
CA GLU A 228 -28.60 14.14 2.38
C GLU A 228 -27.86 15.16 3.25
N ARG A 229 -27.60 14.78 4.51
CA ARG A 229 -26.98 15.62 5.54
C ARG A 229 -25.48 15.41 5.66
N LEU A 230 -24.87 14.61 4.80
CA LEU A 230 -23.42 14.37 4.81
C LEU A 230 -22.58 15.63 4.54
N LYS A 231 -23.19 16.67 3.97
CA LYS A 231 -22.57 17.99 3.75
C LYS A 231 -22.73 18.95 4.93
N ASP A 232 -23.51 18.59 5.95
CA ASP A 232 -23.62 19.39 7.18
C ASP A 232 -22.24 19.48 7.87
N PRO A 233 -22.01 20.52 8.70
CA PRO A 233 -20.79 20.62 9.49
C PRO A 233 -20.51 19.33 10.29
N ALA A 234 -19.29 18.79 10.14
CA ALA A 234 -18.84 17.61 10.88
C ALA A 234 -17.94 17.99 12.06
N THR A 235 -18.04 17.24 13.16
CA THR A 235 -17.14 17.40 14.31
C THR A 235 -15.95 16.48 14.19
N VAL A 236 -14.76 16.98 14.56
CA VAL A 236 -13.54 16.19 14.71
C VAL A 236 -12.95 16.45 16.10
N THR A 237 -12.66 15.35 16.81
CA THR A 237 -12.08 15.36 18.16
C THR A 237 -10.71 14.69 18.11
N LEU A 238 -9.64 15.46 18.32
CA LEU A 238 -8.27 14.97 18.47
C LEU A 238 -8.05 14.59 19.94
N LYS A 239 -7.61 13.36 20.19
CA LYS A 239 -7.35 12.84 21.55
C LYS A 239 -6.00 12.14 21.61
N SER A 240 -5.19 12.44 22.62
CA SER A 240 -3.99 11.65 22.93
C SER A 240 -3.66 11.75 24.42
N ARG A 241 -3.11 10.68 24.99
CA ARG A 241 -2.61 10.70 26.35
C ARG A 241 -1.22 11.35 26.37
N ALA A 242 -1.08 12.37 27.21
CA ALA A 242 0.17 13.05 27.48
C ALA A 242 0.74 12.57 28.83
N GLN A 243 1.96 12.05 28.81
CA GLN A 243 2.69 11.63 30.00
C GLN A 243 3.67 12.72 30.41
N ASN A 244 3.54 13.24 31.63
CA ASN A 244 4.57 14.08 32.25
C ASN A 244 5.74 13.21 32.71
N LEU A 245 6.95 13.50 32.22
CA LEU A 245 8.18 12.76 32.53
C LEU A 245 9.01 13.40 33.65
N GLU A 246 8.49 14.47 34.26
CA GLU A 246 9.11 15.18 35.37
C GLU A 246 8.44 14.86 36.71
N ASP A 247 9.17 15.07 37.80
CA ASP A 247 8.70 14.91 39.19
C ASP A 247 7.98 16.15 39.73
N LYS A 248 7.63 17.10 38.86
CA LYS A 248 6.92 18.35 39.19
C LYS A 248 5.75 18.56 38.25
N PRO A 249 4.71 19.31 38.66
CA PRO A 249 3.64 19.68 37.74
C PRO A 249 4.17 20.56 36.61
N ILE A 250 3.65 20.37 35.41
CA ILE A 250 4.00 21.16 34.21
C ILE A 250 2.72 21.76 33.63
N ILE A 251 2.76 23.06 33.31
CA ILE A 251 1.75 23.70 32.48
C ILE A 251 2.17 23.56 31.03
N VAL A 252 1.31 22.95 30.22
CA VAL A 252 1.54 22.73 28.79
C VAL A 252 0.54 23.51 27.97
N THR A 253 0.90 23.85 26.73
CA THR A 253 -0.05 24.27 25.71
C THR A 253 -0.19 23.15 24.69
N ALA A 254 -1.40 22.60 24.54
CA ALA A 254 -1.76 21.63 23.52
C ALA A 254 -2.28 22.37 22.28
N HIS A 255 -1.65 22.14 21.13
CA HIS A 255 -2.00 22.73 19.84
C HIS A 255 -2.60 21.67 18.94
N GLY A 256 -3.86 21.84 18.56
CA GLY A 256 -4.57 21.00 17.60
C GLY A 256 -4.56 21.65 16.22
N SER A 257 -4.42 20.84 15.18
CA SER A 257 -4.52 21.30 13.79
C SER A 257 -5.20 20.26 12.91
N VAL A 258 -6.09 20.70 12.03
CA VAL A 258 -6.71 19.86 11.00
C VAL A 258 -6.42 20.47 9.64
N PHE A 259 -5.74 19.69 8.81
CA PHE A 259 -5.37 20.03 7.44
C PHE A 259 -6.34 19.36 6.48
N ALA A 260 -6.97 20.15 5.63
CA ALA A 260 -7.80 19.64 4.54
C ALA A 260 -6.95 18.88 3.51
N PRO A 261 -7.55 17.97 2.72
CA PRO A 261 -6.89 17.40 1.53
C PRO A 261 -6.35 18.51 0.62
N PHE A 262 -5.23 18.25 -0.07
CA PHE A 262 -4.45 19.25 -0.83
C PHE A 262 -5.33 20.28 -1.58
N GLY A 263 -5.04 21.56 -1.36
CA GLY A 263 -5.47 22.66 -2.25
C GLY A 263 -6.80 23.34 -1.95
N ARG A 264 -7.44 23.17 -0.79
CA ARG A 264 -8.80 23.74 -0.61
C ARG A 264 -9.05 24.71 0.56
N LYS A 265 -8.41 24.63 1.73
CA LYS A 265 -8.71 25.54 2.86
C LYS A 265 -7.48 25.74 3.76
N ALA A 266 -7.39 26.89 4.44
CA ALA A 266 -6.42 27.11 5.51
C ALA A 266 -6.63 26.06 6.64
N PRO A 267 -5.56 25.61 7.33
CA PRO A 267 -5.72 24.66 8.43
C PRO A 267 -6.58 25.25 9.55
N ILE A 268 -7.45 24.41 10.14
CA ILE A 268 -8.18 24.78 11.34
C ILE A 268 -7.26 24.51 12.53
N THR A 269 -6.84 25.55 13.24
CA THR A 269 -5.89 25.45 14.35
C THR A 269 -6.49 26.01 15.63
N TRP A 270 -6.23 25.37 16.77
CA TRP A 270 -6.66 25.86 18.07
C TRP A 270 -5.74 25.35 19.18
N SER A 271 -5.76 26.00 20.34
CA SER A 271 -4.88 25.65 21.45
C SER A 271 -5.60 25.67 22.80
N LYS A 272 -5.16 24.81 23.73
CA LYS A 272 -5.66 24.76 25.10
C LYS A 272 -4.50 24.59 26.07
N GLN A 273 -4.51 25.35 27.17
CA GLN A 273 -3.58 25.10 28.28
C GLN A 273 -4.10 24.00 29.19
N VAL A 274 -3.19 23.14 29.64
CA VAL A 274 -3.48 22.02 30.54
C VAL A 274 -2.35 21.91 31.57
N THR A 275 -2.70 21.68 32.83
CA THR A 275 -1.73 21.37 33.88
C THR A 275 -1.62 19.86 34.03
N LEU A 276 -0.42 19.32 33.86
CA LEU A 276 -0.11 17.91 34.05
C LEU A 276 0.53 17.70 35.43
N PRO A 277 -0.07 16.90 36.33
CA PRO A 277 0.57 16.52 37.59
C PRO A 277 1.92 15.80 37.40
N PRO A 278 2.79 15.74 38.42
CA PRO A 278 4.04 14.98 38.38
C PRO A 278 3.81 13.54 37.94
N ARG A 279 4.62 13.04 37.00
CA ARG A 279 4.61 11.64 36.54
C ARG A 279 3.25 11.12 36.03
N SER A 280 2.26 11.98 35.83
CA SER A 280 0.90 11.56 35.47
C SER A 280 0.75 11.33 33.98
N ILE A 281 -0.20 10.48 33.62
CA ILE A 281 -0.74 10.37 32.27
C ILE A 281 -2.10 11.07 32.25
N THR A 282 -2.30 12.04 31.36
CA THR A 282 -3.53 12.83 31.26
C THR A 282 -4.05 12.81 29.82
N ASP A 283 -5.35 12.60 29.63
CA ASP A 283 -5.95 12.64 28.30
C ASP A 283 -6.12 14.09 27.82
N ILE A 284 -5.50 14.42 26.69
CA ILE A 284 -5.63 15.71 26.02
C ILE A 284 -6.74 15.57 24.98
N VAL A 285 -7.80 16.37 25.12
CA VAL A 285 -8.97 16.33 24.25
C VAL A 285 -9.19 17.71 23.63
N LEU A 286 -9.16 17.76 22.31
CA LEU A 286 -9.27 18.96 21.49
C LEU A 286 -10.33 18.73 20.41
N GLU A 287 -11.43 19.48 20.45
CA GLU A 287 -12.55 19.34 19.51
C GLU A 287 -12.71 20.60 18.66
N THR A 288 -13.07 20.41 17.38
CA THR A 288 -13.45 21.48 16.47
C THR A 288 -14.49 21.01 15.45
N THR A 289 -15.04 21.94 14.68
CA THR A 289 -16.02 21.68 13.62
C THR A 289 -15.44 22.02 12.26
N VAL A 290 -15.63 21.13 11.29
CA VAL A 290 -15.34 21.32 9.87
C VAL A 290 -16.65 21.67 9.15
N PRO A 291 -16.85 22.92 8.69
CA PRO A 291 -18.15 23.39 8.21
C PRO A 291 -18.71 22.69 6.97
N ASP A 292 -17.83 22.22 6.09
CA ASP A 292 -18.17 21.61 4.80
C ASP A 292 -17.13 20.49 4.57
N PRO A 293 -17.37 19.32 5.19
CA PRO A 293 -16.44 18.21 5.18
C PRO A 293 -16.53 17.44 3.85
N ALA A 294 -15.37 17.13 3.26
CA ALA A 294 -15.31 16.15 2.19
C ALA A 294 -15.38 14.75 2.79
N ILE A 295 -16.39 13.96 2.38
CA ILE A 295 -16.67 12.62 2.92
C ILE A 295 -15.88 11.56 2.17
N TRP A 296 -15.27 10.64 2.92
CA TRP A 296 -14.57 9.48 2.37
C TRP A 296 -15.57 8.39 1.99
N TRP A 297 -15.47 7.88 0.77
CA TRP A 297 -16.30 6.81 0.22
C TRP A 297 -15.43 5.64 -0.26
N PRO A 298 -15.95 4.40 -0.28
CA PRO A 298 -15.32 3.33 -1.07
C PRO A 298 -15.28 3.72 -2.55
N LYS A 299 -14.30 3.20 -3.29
CA LYS A 299 -13.98 3.65 -4.66
C LYS A 299 -15.17 3.59 -5.62
N GLN A 300 -16.04 2.59 -5.47
CA GLN A 300 -17.21 2.46 -6.33
C GLN A 300 -18.22 3.59 -6.15
N TRP A 301 -18.23 4.30 -5.02
CA TRP A 301 -19.30 5.22 -4.65
C TRP A 301 -18.87 6.69 -4.62
N GLY A 302 -17.57 6.99 -4.55
CA GLY A 302 -17.10 8.37 -4.57
C GLY A 302 -15.59 8.50 -4.39
N GLU A 303 -15.19 9.70 -3.99
CA GLU A 303 -13.78 10.06 -3.76
C GLU A 303 -13.28 9.65 -2.37
N GLN A 304 -11.96 9.69 -2.20
CA GLN A 304 -11.25 9.31 -0.97
C GLN A 304 -10.53 10.51 -0.31
N PRO A 305 -11.22 11.60 0.09
CA PRO A 305 -10.57 12.71 0.80
C PRO A 305 -9.94 12.27 2.11
N LEU A 306 -8.64 12.53 2.25
CA LEU A 306 -7.86 12.26 3.47
C LEU A 306 -7.40 13.58 4.09
N TYR A 307 -7.85 13.82 5.31
CA TYR A 307 -7.42 14.93 6.17
C TYR A 307 -6.21 14.50 6.99
N SER A 308 -5.43 15.47 7.48
CA SER A 308 -4.41 15.22 8.51
C SER A 308 -4.79 15.92 9.81
N GLY A 309 -4.84 15.17 10.91
CA GLY A 309 -4.98 15.71 12.26
C GLY A 309 -3.62 15.72 12.94
N ALA A 310 -3.25 16.85 13.56
CA ALA A 310 -2.00 16.99 14.29
C ALA A 310 -2.24 17.50 15.71
N LEU A 311 -1.48 16.97 16.66
CA LEU A 311 -1.43 17.42 18.05
C LEU A 311 0.02 17.66 18.44
N ALA A 312 0.32 18.85 18.92
CA ALA A 312 1.63 19.21 19.44
C ALA A 312 1.53 19.74 20.87
N ILE A 313 2.48 19.35 21.73
CA ILE A 313 2.57 19.81 23.12
C ILE A 313 3.80 20.69 23.25
N THR A 314 3.59 21.94 23.70
CA THR A 314 4.68 22.85 24.04
C THR A 314 4.75 23.11 25.54
N VAL A 315 5.96 23.13 26.09
CA VAL A 315 6.27 23.55 27.46
C VAL A 315 7.13 24.79 27.38
N ASN A 316 6.72 25.90 28.01
CA ASN A 316 7.41 27.19 27.90
C ASN A 316 7.70 27.59 26.44
N ASN A 317 6.71 27.42 25.55
CA ASN A 317 6.80 27.67 24.10
C ASN A 317 7.83 26.83 23.32
N THR A 318 8.41 25.81 23.95
CA THR A 318 9.31 24.84 23.28
C THR A 318 8.56 23.54 23.04
N LEU A 319 8.71 22.96 21.84
CA LEU A 319 8.11 21.69 21.50
C LEU A 319 8.64 20.58 22.43
N SER A 320 7.72 19.89 23.10
CA SER A 320 8.02 18.66 23.82
C SER A 320 7.80 17.46 22.91
N ASP A 321 6.63 17.37 22.30
CA ASP A 321 6.26 16.24 21.44
C ASP A 321 5.20 16.66 20.43
N SER A 322 5.13 15.93 19.32
CA SER A 322 4.12 16.12 18.28
C SER A 322 3.78 14.80 17.62
N ILE A 323 2.51 14.64 17.26
CA ILE A 323 2.03 13.48 16.51
C ILE A 323 1.08 13.96 15.41
N THR A 324 1.06 13.26 14.29
CA THR A 324 0.17 13.57 13.15
C THR A 324 -0.32 12.26 12.56
N GLN A 325 -1.61 12.21 12.22
CA GLN A 325 -2.25 11.03 11.66
C GLN A 325 -3.26 11.43 10.58
N GLN A 326 -3.34 10.65 9.51
CA GLN A 326 -4.37 10.83 8.49
C GLN A 326 -5.70 10.20 8.92
N PHE A 327 -6.80 10.81 8.51
CA PHE A 327 -8.17 10.31 8.74
C PHE A 327 -9.10 10.73 7.61
N GLY A 328 -10.27 10.09 7.52
CA GLY A 328 -11.35 10.46 6.61
C GLY A 328 -12.67 10.60 7.36
N PHE A 329 -13.50 11.59 6.99
CA PHE A 329 -14.86 11.70 7.51
C PHE A 329 -15.73 10.61 6.88
N ARG A 330 -16.19 9.66 7.69
CA ARG A 330 -17.11 8.58 7.28
C ARG A 330 -17.89 8.04 8.49
N SER A 331 -18.95 7.29 8.21
CA SER A 331 -19.67 6.49 9.21
C SER A 331 -19.70 5.04 8.75
N VAL A 332 -19.40 4.11 9.66
CA VAL A 332 -19.60 2.68 9.43
C VAL A 332 -20.28 2.07 10.64
N THR A 333 -21.40 1.41 10.36
CA THR A 333 -22.18 0.67 11.35
C THR A 333 -22.60 -0.67 10.76
N SER A 334 -23.13 -1.56 11.60
CA SER A 334 -23.71 -2.81 11.15
C SER A 334 -24.97 -3.14 11.95
N LYS A 335 -25.81 -4.00 11.38
CA LYS A 335 -26.96 -4.59 12.06
C LYS A 335 -27.12 -6.05 11.66
N LEU A 336 -27.68 -6.85 12.56
CA LEU A 336 -28.21 -8.17 12.20
C LEU A 336 -29.59 -7.98 11.57
N ASN A 337 -29.81 -8.57 10.39
CA ASN A 337 -31.12 -8.58 9.73
C ASN A 337 -32.07 -9.59 10.40
N SER A 338 -33.28 -9.75 9.86
CA SER A 338 -34.29 -10.70 10.39
C SER A 338 -33.85 -12.18 10.34
N HIS A 339 -32.79 -12.50 9.62
CA HIS A 339 -32.18 -13.84 9.53
C HIS A 339 -30.91 -13.98 10.38
N GLN A 340 -30.63 -12.99 11.23
CA GLN A 340 -29.39 -12.88 11.99
C GLN A 340 -28.14 -12.87 11.11
N ASP A 341 -28.24 -12.38 9.87
CA ASP A 341 -27.07 -12.15 9.00
C ASP A 341 -26.63 -10.68 9.13
N ILE A 342 -25.31 -10.46 9.22
CA ILE A 342 -24.76 -9.11 9.36
C ILE A 342 -24.92 -8.32 8.06
N THR A 343 -25.36 -7.07 8.15
CA THR A 343 -25.40 -6.11 7.05
C THR A 343 -24.64 -4.86 7.47
N TYR A 344 -23.61 -4.48 6.68
CA TYR A 344 -22.86 -3.24 6.90
C TYR A 344 -23.61 -2.05 6.31
N ILE A 345 -23.38 -0.88 6.91
CA ILE A 345 -23.95 0.40 6.48
C ILE A 345 -22.81 1.42 6.45
N VAL A 346 -22.49 1.94 5.28
CA VAL A 346 -21.42 2.91 5.04
C VAL A 346 -22.05 4.24 4.66
N ASN A 347 -21.77 5.30 5.42
CA ASN A 347 -22.35 6.63 5.22
C ASN A 347 -23.89 6.59 5.08
N HIS A 348 -24.53 5.74 5.88
CA HIS A 348 -25.99 5.50 5.93
C HIS A 348 -26.58 4.74 4.74
N VAL A 349 -25.73 4.17 3.87
CA VAL A 349 -26.15 3.32 2.74
C VAL A 349 -25.81 1.86 3.04
N PRO A 350 -26.75 0.91 2.88
CA PRO A 350 -26.45 -0.52 3.00
C PRO A 350 -25.34 -0.96 2.04
N PHE A 351 -24.35 -1.67 2.56
CA PHE A 351 -23.13 -2.03 1.85
C PHE A 351 -23.01 -3.55 1.77
N GLN A 352 -23.10 -4.08 0.56
CA GLN A 352 -22.78 -5.48 0.28
C GLN A 352 -21.26 -5.63 0.18
N VAL A 353 -20.68 -6.50 1.01
CA VAL A 353 -19.25 -6.83 0.94
C VAL A 353 -19.00 -7.78 -0.21
N ILE A 354 -18.11 -7.42 -1.13
CA ILE A 354 -17.64 -8.29 -2.21
C ILE A 354 -16.11 -8.19 -2.23
N GLY A 355 -15.44 -9.28 -1.88
CA GLY A 355 -14.01 -9.27 -1.63
C GLY A 355 -13.40 -10.65 -1.56
N ALA A 356 -12.16 -10.71 -1.06
CA ALA A 356 -11.42 -11.95 -0.86
C ALA A 356 -10.41 -11.82 0.31
N GLY A 357 -9.92 -12.96 0.81
CA GLY A 357 -8.93 -13.02 1.89
C GLY A 357 -7.51 -12.76 1.39
N TYR A 358 -6.77 -11.86 2.01
CA TYR A 358 -5.37 -11.56 1.66
C TYR A 358 -4.40 -12.36 2.52
N THR A 359 -3.26 -12.70 1.91
CA THR A 359 -2.11 -13.27 2.61
C THR A 359 -0.79 -12.57 2.21
N PRO A 360 0.13 -12.31 3.15
CA PRO A 360 1.44 -11.75 2.86
C PRO A 360 2.42 -12.81 2.34
N ASN A 361 3.60 -12.39 1.88
CA ASN A 361 4.70 -13.31 1.52
C ASN A 361 5.01 -14.24 2.72
N ILE A 362 5.28 -15.53 2.45
CA ILE A 362 5.52 -16.57 3.47
C ILE A 362 6.66 -16.24 4.47
N PHE A 363 7.61 -15.40 4.06
CA PHE A 363 8.72 -14.94 4.91
C PHE A 363 8.44 -13.56 5.55
N LEU A 364 7.21 -13.06 5.45
CA LEU A 364 6.74 -11.73 5.89
C LEU A 364 7.55 -10.57 5.27
N GLN A 365 8.01 -10.76 4.03
CA GLN A 365 8.58 -9.68 3.24
C GLN A 365 7.46 -8.84 2.63
N PHE A 366 7.35 -7.58 3.07
CA PHE A 366 6.31 -6.67 2.60
C PHE A 366 6.87 -5.67 1.58
N ASP A 367 6.30 -5.67 0.38
CA ASP A 367 6.57 -4.68 -0.66
C ASP A 367 5.33 -3.77 -0.85
N PRO A 368 5.41 -2.48 -0.45
CA PRO A 368 4.32 -1.53 -0.65
C PRO A 368 3.90 -1.38 -2.11
N LYS A 369 4.84 -1.51 -3.07
CA LYS A 369 4.53 -1.39 -4.50
C LYS A 369 3.72 -2.59 -4.98
N LYS A 370 4.11 -3.81 -4.59
CA LYS A 370 3.32 -5.01 -4.86
C LYS A 370 1.92 -4.88 -4.28
N TRP A 371 1.79 -4.45 -3.03
CA TRP A 371 0.48 -4.26 -2.40
C TRP A 371 -0.38 -3.22 -3.12
N GLU A 372 0.19 -2.08 -3.54
CA GLU A 372 -0.55 -1.10 -4.35
C GLU A 372 -1.03 -1.69 -5.67
N ALA A 373 -0.21 -2.51 -6.35
CA ALA A 373 -0.62 -3.21 -7.56
C ALA A 373 -1.71 -4.27 -7.29
N GLU A 374 -1.61 -5.04 -6.20
CA GLU A 374 -2.65 -5.98 -5.76
C GLU A 374 -3.98 -5.27 -5.50
N LEU A 375 -3.97 -4.11 -4.87
CA LEU A 375 -5.17 -3.31 -4.67
C LEU A 375 -5.73 -2.72 -5.98
N GLN A 376 -4.88 -2.45 -6.98
CA GLN A 376 -5.40 -2.12 -8.32
C GLN A 376 -6.09 -3.31 -8.97
N TYR A 377 -5.60 -4.54 -8.78
CA TYR A 377 -6.32 -5.73 -9.21
C TYR A 377 -7.65 -5.91 -8.45
N VAL A 378 -7.70 -5.63 -7.14
CA VAL A 378 -8.97 -5.62 -6.38
C VAL A 378 -10.00 -4.69 -7.03
N LEU A 379 -9.59 -3.48 -7.43
CA LEU A 379 -10.46 -2.53 -8.14
C LEU A 379 -10.87 -3.02 -9.53
N ASP A 380 -9.93 -3.57 -10.29
CA ASP A 380 -10.17 -4.10 -11.64
C ASP A 380 -11.15 -5.30 -11.63
N LEU A 381 -11.08 -6.14 -10.60
CA LEU A 381 -12.04 -7.22 -10.35
C LEU A 381 -13.44 -6.70 -9.96
N GLY A 382 -13.58 -5.44 -9.57
CA GLY A 382 -14.83 -4.88 -9.05
C GLY A 382 -15.12 -5.23 -7.58
N PHE A 383 -14.08 -5.62 -6.83
CA PHE A 383 -14.16 -5.88 -5.39
C PHE A 383 -14.09 -4.57 -4.59
N ASN A 384 -14.66 -4.58 -3.39
CA ASN A 384 -14.72 -3.42 -2.50
C ASN A 384 -14.07 -3.65 -1.13
N THR A 385 -13.72 -4.90 -0.80
CA THR A 385 -13.22 -5.27 0.53
C THR A 385 -12.13 -6.34 0.44
N VAL A 386 -11.17 -6.31 1.37
CA VAL A 386 -10.17 -7.37 1.59
C VAL A 386 -10.20 -7.78 3.07
N ARG A 387 -10.22 -9.10 3.35
CA ARG A 387 -10.12 -9.62 4.73
C ARG A 387 -8.67 -9.97 5.06
N LEU A 388 -8.24 -9.64 6.28
CA LEU A 388 -6.93 -10.00 6.83
C LEU A 388 -7.16 -10.95 8.01
N GLU A 389 -7.10 -12.25 7.76
CA GLU A 389 -7.22 -13.25 8.84
C GLU A 389 -5.87 -13.43 9.55
N GLY A 390 -5.69 -12.73 10.68
CA GLY A 390 -4.45 -12.72 11.44
C GLY A 390 -3.27 -12.10 10.72
N LYS A 391 -3.47 -11.49 9.54
CA LYS A 391 -2.43 -10.84 8.73
C LYS A 391 -2.51 -9.32 8.86
N ASN A 392 -2.55 -8.84 10.11
CA ASN A 392 -2.55 -7.40 10.38
C ASN A 392 -1.18 -6.82 10.02
N GLU A 393 -1.06 -6.29 8.81
CA GLU A 393 0.21 -5.87 8.21
C GLU A 393 0.77 -4.54 8.75
N HIS A 394 1.82 -4.03 8.12
CA HIS A 394 2.37 -2.70 8.40
C HIS A 394 1.37 -1.55 8.14
N PRO A 395 1.50 -0.39 8.81
CA PRO A 395 0.65 0.79 8.60
C PRO A 395 0.42 1.17 7.13
N ILE A 396 1.48 1.05 6.31
CA ILE A 396 1.45 1.39 4.89
C ILE A 396 0.40 0.58 4.10
N LEU A 397 0.07 -0.65 4.52
CA LEU A 397 -1.01 -1.44 3.92
C LEU A 397 -2.34 -0.67 3.99
N TYR A 398 -2.66 -0.17 5.19
CA TYR A 398 -3.89 0.55 5.47
C TYR A 398 -3.87 1.96 4.88
N GLU A 399 -2.71 2.62 4.80
CA GLU A 399 -2.56 3.91 4.13
C GLU A 399 -2.84 3.82 2.63
N ILE A 400 -2.34 2.78 1.96
CA ILE A 400 -2.63 2.55 0.53
C ILE A 400 -4.13 2.23 0.36
N ALA A 401 -4.73 1.40 1.21
CA ALA A 401 -6.16 1.12 1.16
C ALA A 401 -7.04 2.37 1.39
N ASN A 402 -6.62 3.27 2.30
CA ASN A 402 -7.27 4.56 2.52
C ASN A 402 -7.30 5.41 1.24
N ARG A 403 -6.17 5.47 0.52
CA ARG A 403 -6.04 6.25 -0.73
C ARG A 403 -6.86 5.64 -1.87
N LEU A 404 -6.86 4.32 -1.98
CA LEU A 404 -7.52 3.60 -3.07
C LEU A 404 -9.02 3.36 -2.84
N GLY A 405 -9.53 3.59 -1.63
CA GLY A 405 -10.97 3.49 -1.35
C GLY A 405 -11.43 2.05 -1.18
N ILE A 406 -10.59 1.19 -0.60
CA ILE A 406 -10.86 -0.25 -0.42
C ILE A 406 -11.02 -0.52 1.06
N PHE A 407 -12.09 -1.21 1.44
CA PHE A 407 -12.32 -1.59 2.82
C PHE A 407 -11.43 -2.77 3.23
N LEU A 408 -11.04 -2.79 4.51
CA LEU A 408 -10.26 -3.84 5.14
C LEU A 408 -11.04 -4.43 6.32
N MET A 409 -10.99 -5.76 6.45
CA MET A 409 -11.53 -6.50 7.59
C MET A 409 -10.38 -7.19 8.35
N PRO A 410 -9.62 -6.46 9.19
CA PRO A 410 -8.61 -7.04 10.06
C PRO A 410 -9.22 -7.91 11.17
N GLY A 411 -8.43 -8.83 11.69
CA GLY A 411 -8.83 -9.69 12.80
C GLY A 411 -7.76 -10.68 13.23
N TRP A 412 -8.08 -11.47 14.24
CA TRP A 412 -7.25 -12.62 14.65
C TRP A 412 -7.48 -13.82 13.71
N GLU A 413 -6.48 -14.68 13.60
CA GLU A 413 -6.56 -15.91 12.82
C GLU A 413 -7.13 -17.08 13.62
N CYS A 414 -7.70 -18.04 12.89
CA CYS A 414 -8.13 -19.31 13.44
C CYS A 414 -6.95 -20.25 13.70
N CYS A 415 -7.31 -21.44 14.20
CA CYS A 415 -6.55 -22.67 13.93
C CYS A 415 -5.16 -22.77 14.58
N ASP A 416 -4.82 -21.85 15.49
CA ASP A 416 -3.60 -21.87 16.28
C ASP A 416 -3.79 -21.32 17.71
N LYS A 417 -2.73 -20.80 18.35
CA LYS A 417 -2.80 -20.25 19.71
C LYS A 417 -3.88 -19.18 19.88
N TRP A 418 -4.19 -18.37 18.86
CA TRP A 418 -5.22 -17.31 18.94
C TRP A 418 -6.61 -17.84 19.29
N GLU A 419 -6.90 -19.10 18.96
CA GLU A 419 -8.18 -19.75 19.25
C GLU A 419 -8.05 -21.04 20.08
N SER A 420 -7.00 -21.12 20.89
CA SER A 420 -6.78 -22.26 21.77
C SER A 420 -7.74 -22.26 22.97
N TRP A 421 -9.01 -22.49 22.71
CA TRP A 421 -10.11 -22.55 23.68
C TRP A 421 -10.39 -23.99 24.11
N SER A 422 -10.90 -24.19 25.32
CA SER A 422 -11.25 -25.53 25.82
C SER A 422 -12.33 -26.25 25.00
N TYR A 423 -13.13 -25.48 24.23
CA TYR A 423 -14.20 -25.94 23.35
C TYR A 423 -13.83 -25.92 21.86
N ASN A 424 -12.60 -25.50 21.51
CA ASN A 424 -12.09 -25.63 20.14
C ASN A 424 -11.42 -27.00 19.99
N HIS A 425 -12.09 -27.92 19.32
CA HIS A 425 -11.60 -29.28 19.09
C HIS A 425 -10.98 -29.47 17.69
N ASP A 426 -10.90 -28.40 16.90
CA ASP A 426 -10.44 -28.42 15.51
C ASP A 426 -8.91 -28.18 15.41
N LEU A 427 -8.25 -27.82 16.53
CA LEU A 427 -6.80 -27.66 16.57
C LEU A 427 -6.08 -29.01 16.45
N PHE A 428 -4.93 -29.01 15.75
CA PHE A 428 -4.06 -30.19 15.62
C PHE A 428 -3.64 -30.78 16.98
N LEU A 429 -3.44 -29.93 17.98
CA LEU A 429 -3.22 -30.36 19.36
C LEU A 429 -4.57 -30.52 20.07
N ASN A 430 -4.89 -31.75 20.46
CA ASN A 430 -6.11 -32.08 21.20
C ASN A 430 -5.76 -32.93 22.45
N PRO A 431 -6.00 -32.43 23.69
CA PRO A 431 -6.65 -31.16 24.02
C PRO A 431 -5.81 -29.93 23.65
N PRO A 432 -6.46 -28.79 23.36
CA PRO A 432 -5.78 -27.57 22.96
C PRO A 432 -4.97 -26.94 24.11
N PRO A 433 -3.84 -26.27 23.82
CA PRO A 433 -3.00 -25.60 24.83
C PRO A 433 -3.62 -24.29 25.34
N VAL A 434 -4.69 -24.43 26.13
CA VAL A 434 -5.53 -23.32 26.62
C VAL A 434 -4.74 -22.19 27.26
N TRP A 435 -5.30 -20.98 27.14
CA TRP A 435 -4.63 -19.76 27.59
C TRP A 435 -4.37 -19.75 29.10
N SER A 436 -3.13 -19.48 29.45
CA SER A 436 -2.68 -19.12 30.80
C SER A 436 -2.99 -17.66 31.13
N SER A 437 -2.85 -17.24 32.39
CA SER A 437 -2.95 -15.82 32.77
C SER A 437 -1.94 -14.90 32.05
N ALA A 438 -0.76 -15.42 31.71
CA ALA A 438 0.21 -14.68 30.91
C ALA A 438 -0.30 -14.47 29.47
N ASP A 439 -0.97 -15.47 28.89
CA ASP A 439 -1.53 -15.39 27.54
C ASP A 439 -2.59 -14.27 27.43
N TYR A 440 -3.50 -14.17 28.40
CA TYR A 440 -4.47 -13.05 28.44
C TYR A 440 -3.81 -11.67 28.49
N THR A 441 -2.63 -11.57 29.12
CA THR A 441 -1.88 -10.31 29.19
C THR A 441 -1.26 -9.97 27.83
N ILE A 442 -0.72 -10.98 27.12
CA ILE A 442 -0.19 -10.82 25.77
C ILE A 442 -1.30 -10.45 24.79
N ALA A 443 -2.45 -11.12 24.86
CA ALA A 443 -3.62 -10.83 24.03
C ALA A 443 -4.14 -9.40 24.25
N ASN A 444 -4.23 -8.95 25.52
CA ASN A 444 -4.59 -7.57 25.84
C ASN A 444 -3.63 -6.55 25.22
N ASN A 445 -2.32 -6.78 25.37
CA ASN A 445 -1.30 -5.89 24.81
C ASN A 445 -1.33 -5.88 23.27
N SER A 446 -1.62 -7.03 22.65
CA SER A 446 -1.76 -7.15 21.20
C SER A 446 -2.94 -6.33 20.71
N MET A 447 -4.11 -6.49 21.33
CA MET A 447 -5.31 -5.73 20.94
C MET A 447 -5.16 -4.23 21.20
N LEU A 448 -4.54 -3.83 22.32
CA LEU A 448 -4.23 -2.41 22.57
C LEU A 448 -3.32 -1.84 21.48
N HIS A 449 -2.34 -2.59 21.02
CA HIS A 449 -1.42 -2.13 19.99
C HIS A 449 -2.11 -2.03 18.62
N GLU A 450 -2.79 -3.08 18.16
CA GLU A 450 -3.48 -3.06 16.87
C GLU A 450 -4.62 -2.03 16.85
N ALA A 451 -5.36 -1.87 17.97
CA ALA A 451 -6.36 -0.81 18.07
C ALA A 451 -5.74 0.58 17.87
N ALA A 452 -4.56 0.84 18.46
CA ALA A 452 -3.84 2.09 18.29
C ALA A 452 -3.38 2.32 16.84
N MET A 453 -2.87 1.27 16.19
CA MET A 453 -2.37 1.34 14.81
C MET A 453 -3.49 1.60 13.79
N LEU A 454 -4.70 1.08 14.04
CA LEU A 454 -5.79 1.05 13.07
C LEU A 454 -6.84 2.15 13.26
N GLN A 455 -6.90 2.78 14.44
CA GLN A 455 -8.01 3.63 14.89
C GLN A 455 -8.45 4.71 13.88
N THR A 456 -7.49 5.35 13.21
CA THR A 456 -7.76 6.49 12.33
C THR A 456 -7.98 6.12 10.88
N HIS A 457 -7.80 4.84 10.50
CA HIS A 457 -7.83 4.44 9.10
C HIS A 457 -9.28 4.38 8.58
N PRO A 458 -9.67 5.23 7.60
CA PRO A 458 -11.01 5.17 7.03
C PRO A 458 -11.30 3.87 6.26
N SER A 459 -10.27 3.13 5.84
CA SER A 459 -10.43 1.83 5.19
C SER A 459 -10.88 0.70 6.14
N VAL A 460 -10.83 0.84 7.46
CA VAL A 460 -11.23 -0.27 8.36
C VAL A 460 -12.76 -0.41 8.39
N LEU A 461 -13.31 -1.52 7.89
CA LEU A 461 -14.75 -1.77 7.88
C LEU A 461 -15.23 -2.32 9.23
N THR A 462 -14.47 -3.23 9.81
CA THR A 462 -14.78 -3.93 11.06
C THR A 462 -13.51 -4.53 11.66
N TYR A 463 -13.56 -5.00 12.91
CA TYR A 463 -12.52 -5.85 13.48
C TYR A 463 -13.11 -7.18 13.94
N LEU A 464 -12.51 -8.30 13.53
CA LEU A 464 -12.90 -9.64 13.94
C LEU A 464 -12.03 -10.08 15.12
N ILE A 465 -12.61 -10.22 16.31
CA ILE A 465 -11.88 -10.63 17.53
C ILE A 465 -11.78 -12.15 17.71
N GLY A 466 -12.24 -12.89 16.70
CA GLY A 466 -12.12 -14.33 16.50
C GLY A 466 -12.41 -14.63 15.02
N SER A 467 -12.07 -15.84 14.57
CA SER A 467 -12.27 -16.31 13.20
C SER A 467 -13.19 -17.52 13.18
N ASP A 468 -12.69 -18.75 13.35
CA ASP A 468 -13.52 -19.96 13.44
C ASP A 468 -14.36 -19.94 14.71
N TYR A 469 -13.72 -19.66 15.84
CA TYR A 469 -14.35 -19.60 17.15
C TYR A 469 -14.33 -18.19 17.73
N TRP A 470 -15.39 -17.88 18.47
CA TRP A 470 -15.42 -16.65 19.26
C TRP A 470 -14.47 -16.78 20.46
N PRO A 471 -13.89 -15.66 20.92
CA PRO A 471 -13.03 -15.66 22.09
C PRO A 471 -13.80 -16.06 23.35
N ASP A 472 -13.09 -16.65 24.33
CA ASP A 472 -13.73 -17.06 25.58
C ASP A 472 -14.24 -15.87 26.41
N GLU A 473 -14.93 -16.15 27.51
CA GLU A 473 -15.55 -15.11 28.35
C GLU A 473 -14.55 -14.20 29.06
N ARG A 474 -13.27 -14.58 29.13
CA ARG A 474 -12.21 -13.73 29.71
C ARG A 474 -11.53 -12.88 28.64
N ALA A 475 -11.27 -13.43 27.45
CA ALA A 475 -10.65 -12.73 26.33
C ALA A 475 -11.62 -11.71 25.70
N THR A 476 -12.91 -12.01 25.61
CA THR A 476 -13.91 -11.12 25.02
C THR A 476 -13.91 -9.71 25.64
N PRO A 477 -14.11 -9.52 26.96
CA PRO A 477 -14.07 -8.19 27.56
C PRO A 477 -12.69 -7.54 27.48
N ILE A 478 -11.60 -8.31 27.47
CA ILE A 478 -10.24 -7.77 27.28
C ILE A 478 -10.16 -7.06 25.91
N TYR A 479 -10.60 -7.73 24.85
CA TYR A 479 -10.56 -7.16 23.51
C TYR A 479 -11.47 -5.95 23.34
N LEU A 480 -12.72 -6.06 23.82
CA LEU A 480 -13.68 -4.96 23.73
C LEU A 480 -13.23 -3.73 24.53
N ASN A 481 -12.63 -3.93 25.71
CA ASN A 481 -12.10 -2.82 26.51
C ASN A 481 -10.87 -2.18 25.85
N ALA A 482 -9.99 -2.95 25.23
CA ALA A 482 -8.84 -2.42 24.50
C ALA A 482 -9.28 -1.56 23.29
N LEU A 483 -10.25 -2.02 22.52
CA LEU A 483 -10.84 -1.24 21.41
C LEU A 483 -11.54 0.02 21.93
N LYS A 484 -12.32 -0.08 23.00
CA LYS A 484 -12.97 1.07 23.65
C LYS A 484 -11.96 2.09 24.18
N HIS A 485 -10.84 1.63 24.74
CA HIS A 485 -9.76 2.50 25.24
C HIS A 485 -9.20 3.42 24.15
N TYR A 486 -9.19 2.95 22.89
CA TYR A 486 -8.76 3.75 21.74
C TYR A 486 -9.90 4.48 21.01
N ASP A 487 -11.10 4.58 21.58
CA ASP A 487 -12.25 5.21 20.91
C ASP A 487 -12.53 4.58 19.54
N TRP A 488 -12.53 3.24 19.46
CA TRP A 488 -12.82 2.51 18.24
C TRP A 488 -14.19 2.87 17.66
N GLN A 489 -14.24 3.12 16.34
CA GLN A 489 -15.41 3.73 15.68
C GLN A 489 -16.20 2.77 14.78
N THR A 490 -15.74 1.55 14.58
CA THR A 490 -16.32 0.60 13.61
C THR A 490 -16.86 -0.64 14.31
N PRO A 491 -17.74 -1.44 13.67
CA PRO A 491 -18.26 -2.66 14.26
C PRO A 491 -17.18 -3.64 14.68
N VAL A 492 -17.42 -4.35 15.78
CA VAL A 492 -16.60 -5.46 16.25
C VAL A 492 -17.42 -6.74 16.12
N VAL A 493 -16.84 -7.76 15.50
CA VAL A 493 -17.51 -9.05 15.23
C VAL A 493 -16.81 -10.15 16.03
N GLY A 494 -17.59 -10.99 16.69
CA GLY A 494 -17.06 -12.02 17.60
C GLY A 494 -16.31 -13.16 16.92
N SER A 495 -16.75 -13.57 15.73
CA SER A 495 -16.12 -14.62 14.91
C SER A 495 -16.52 -14.47 13.44
N ALA A 496 -15.75 -15.04 12.52
CA ALA A 496 -16.09 -15.20 11.11
C ALA A 496 -17.15 -16.31 10.87
N SER A 497 -17.44 -17.16 11.87
CA SER A 497 -18.39 -18.28 11.75
C SER A 497 -19.71 -18.08 12.54
N LYS A 498 -20.67 -19.01 12.38
CA LYS A 498 -21.89 -19.12 13.22
C LYS A 498 -21.78 -20.14 14.36
N ARG A 499 -20.58 -20.66 14.65
CA ARG A 499 -20.40 -21.76 15.61
C ARG A 499 -20.84 -21.41 17.04
N GLY A 500 -20.80 -20.13 17.41
CA GLY A 500 -21.32 -19.59 18.66
C GLY A 500 -20.89 -18.14 18.88
N TYR A 501 -21.14 -17.62 20.09
CA TYR A 501 -20.80 -16.24 20.44
C TYR A 501 -20.74 -16.02 21.96
N SER A 502 -19.99 -15.00 22.40
CA SER A 502 -20.07 -14.48 23.76
C SER A 502 -21.31 -13.58 23.92
N PRO A 503 -21.97 -13.55 25.10
CA PRO A 503 -23.05 -12.62 25.38
C PRO A 503 -22.71 -11.14 25.13
N LEU A 504 -21.43 -10.76 25.22
CA LEU A 504 -20.99 -9.37 25.02
C LEU A 504 -20.93 -8.96 23.54
N THR A 505 -20.70 -9.90 22.63
CA THR A 505 -20.67 -9.61 21.18
C THR A 505 -22.01 -9.91 20.51
N GLY A 506 -22.77 -10.87 21.06
CA GLY A 506 -23.90 -11.44 20.36
C GLY A 506 -23.48 -12.23 19.10
N PRO A 507 -24.45 -12.74 18.32
CA PRO A 507 -24.17 -13.50 17.10
C PRO A 507 -23.33 -12.69 16.10
N SER A 508 -22.35 -13.35 15.47
CA SER A 508 -21.50 -12.72 14.43
C SER A 508 -22.29 -12.24 13.22
N GLY A 509 -23.30 -13.02 12.83
CA GLY A 509 -24.02 -12.88 11.58
C GLY A 509 -23.23 -13.25 10.32
N MET A 510 -22.08 -13.90 10.46
CA MET A 510 -21.23 -14.41 9.38
C MET A 510 -21.22 -15.93 9.37
N LYS A 511 -21.03 -16.56 8.20
CA LYS A 511 -20.97 -18.02 8.03
C LYS A 511 -19.64 -18.45 7.40
N MET A 512 -19.22 -19.64 7.81
CA MET A 512 -17.99 -20.33 7.43
C MET A 512 -18.33 -21.83 7.29
N GLU A 513 -19.17 -22.12 6.29
CA GLU A 513 -19.78 -23.45 6.07
C GLU A 513 -19.14 -24.14 4.86
N GLY A 514 -17.93 -23.70 4.49
CA GLY A 514 -17.31 -24.02 3.21
C GLY A 514 -18.14 -23.54 2.01
N PRO A 515 -17.82 -24.03 0.81
CA PRO A 515 -16.75 -24.99 0.50
C PRO A 515 -15.35 -24.34 0.48
N TYR A 516 -14.33 -25.19 0.44
CA TYR A 516 -12.93 -24.84 0.21
C TYR A 516 -12.28 -25.71 -0.90
N ASP A 517 -13.03 -26.65 -1.49
CA ASP A 517 -12.63 -27.42 -2.68
C ASP A 517 -13.73 -27.32 -3.75
N TRP A 518 -13.53 -27.92 -4.91
CA TRP A 518 -14.36 -27.74 -6.09
C TRP A 518 -15.82 -28.13 -5.86
N VAL A 519 -16.71 -27.19 -6.20
CA VAL A 519 -18.16 -27.39 -6.31
C VAL A 519 -18.65 -26.85 -7.66
N PRO A 520 -19.74 -27.40 -8.22
CA PRO A 520 -20.27 -26.95 -9.50
C PRO A 520 -20.97 -25.58 -9.40
N PRO A 521 -21.11 -24.84 -10.51
CA PRO A 521 -21.70 -23.49 -10.52
C PRO A 521 -23.08 -23.38 -9.84
N ASN A 522 -23.94 -24.37 -10.02
CA ASN A 522 -25.29 -24.35 -9.46
C ASN A 522 -25.35 -24.53 -7.93
N TYR A 523 -24.24 -24.88 -7.28
CA TYR A 523 -24.12 -24.89 -5.82
C TYR A 523 -24.52 -23.54 -5.21
N TRP A 524 -24.05 -22.44 -5.83
CA TRP A 524 -24.22 -21.09 -5.29
C TRP A 524 -25.65 -20.57 -5.41
N TYR A 525 -26.44 -21.09 -6.36
CA TYR A 525 -27.78 -20.61 -6.69
C TYR A 525 -28.90 -21.34 -5.93
N GLU A 526 -28.57 -22.21 -4.97
CA GLU A 526 -29.55 -22.81 -4.06
C GLU A 526 -30.03 -21.78 -3.02
N THR A 527 -30.91 -20.86 -3.45
CA THR A 527 -31.42 -19.74 -2.63
C THR A 527 -32.82 -19.96 -2.07
N ASP A 528 -33.60 -20.89 -2.63
CA ASP A 528 -34.96 -21.18 -2.16
C ASP A 528 -34.95 -22.04 -0.89
N THR A 529 -33.94 -22.92 -0.78
CA THR A 529 -33.63 -23.66 0.46
C THR A 529 -32.17 -23.43 0.85
N PRO A 530 -31.82 -22.20 1.28
CA PRO A 530 -30.43 -21.80 1.51
C PRO A 530 -29.75 -22.71 2.54
N ARG A 531 -28.61 -23.27 2.16
CA ARG A 531 -27.89 -24.29 2.93
C ARG A 531 -26.38 -24.20 2.63
N ALA A 532 -25.55 -24.62 3.60
CA ALA A 532 -24.10 -24.55 3.51
C ALA A 532 -23.60 -23.16 3.00
N GLY A 533 -22.66 -23.15 2.06
CA GLY A 533 -22.06 -21.97 1.45
C GLY A 533 -22.87 -21.25 0.38
N SER A 534 -24.10 -21.68 0.02
CA SER A 534 -24.86 -21.05 -1.08
C SER A 534 -25.10 -19.54 -0.88
N ALA A 535 -25.45 -18.78 -1.91
CA ALA A 535 -25.43 -17.31 -1.88
C ALA A 535 -26.54 -16.68 -1.01
N PHE A 536 -26.31 -16.63 0.31
CA PHE A 536 -27.15 -15.97 1.31
C PHE A 536 -26.32 -15.60 2.54
N GLY A 537 -26.76 -14.58 3.28
CA GLY A 537 -26.04 -14.06 4.43
C GLY A 537 -24.63 -13.59 4.08
N PHE A 538 -23.73 -13.60 5.06
CA PHE A 538 -22.35 -13.17 4.88
C PHE A 538 -21.40 -14.37 4.89
N GLY A 539 -20.87 -14.76 3.73
CA GLY A 539 -19.79 -15.75 3.62
C GLY A 539 -18.44 -15.10 3.90
N SER A 540 -17.85 -15.38 5.07
CA SER A 540 -16.63 -14.73 5.55
C SER A 540 -15.33 -15.35 5.00
N GLU A 541 -15.44 -16.56 4.46
CA GLU A 541 -14.42 -17.31 3.73
C GLU A 541 -15.08 -18.55 3.13
N LEU A 542 -15.10 -18.62 1.80
CA LEU A 542 -15.55 -19.80 1.06
C LEU A 542 -15.20 -19.62 -0.42
N GLY A 543 -14.95 -20.73 -1.10
CA GLY A 543 -14.61 -20.73 -2.51
C GLY A 543 -14.53 -22.15 -3.07
N ALA A 544 -14.63 -22.27 -4.38
CA ALA A 544 -14.57 -23.57 -5.06
C ALA A 544 -13.14 -24.15 -5.17
N GLY A 545 -12.21 -23.77 -4.31
CA GLY A 545 -10.83 -24.31 -4.30
C GLY A 545 -9.94 -23.90 -5.47
N VAL A 546 -10.44 -23.14 -6.44
CA VAL A 546 -9.76 -22.90 -7.73
C VAL A 546 -8.61 -21.88 -7.65
N GLY A 547 -7.79 -21.80 -8.71
CA GLY A 547 -6.61 -20.92 -8.75
C GLY A 547 -5.41 -21.53 -9.49
N THR A 548 -5.66 -22.26 -10.58
CA THR A 548 -4.63 -22.98 -11.34
C THR A 548 -3.76 -21.99 -12.13
N PRO A 549 -2.45 -21.86 -11.85
CA PRO A 549 -1.59 -20.95 -12.58
C PRO A 549 -1.42 -21.35 -14.05
N THR A 550 -1.08 -20.38 -14.89
CA THR A 550 -0.72 -20.63 -16.30
C THR A 550 0.65 -21.29 -16.42
N LEU A 551 0.94 -21.89 -17.59
CA LEU A 551 2.18 -22.63 -17.82
C LEU A 551 3.45 -21.79 -17.56
N SER A 552 3.45 -20.50 -17.89
CA SER A 552 4.62 -19.63 -17.68
C SER A 552 4.96 -19.47 -16.20
N SER A 553 3.95 -19.35 -15.34
CA SER A 553 4.12 -19.33 -13.89
C SER A 553 4.48 -20.70 -13.33
N LEU A 554 3.80 -21.77 -13.76
CA LEU A 554 4.08 -23.14 -13.29
C LEU A 554 5.55 -23.53 -13.51
N LYS A 555 6.14 -23.16 -14.66
CA LYS A 555 7.56 -23.45 -14.97
C LYS A 555 8.54 -22.73 -14.04
N LYS A 556 8.13 -21.67 -13.34
CA LYS A 556 9.00 -20.94 -12.40
C LYS A 556 9.20 -21.70 -11.08
N PHE A 557 8.28 -22.60 -10.71
CA PHE A 557 8.32 -23.27 -9.41
C PHE A 557 8.09 -24.79 -9.47
N LEU A 558 7.67 -25.37 -10.59
CA LEU A 558 7.51 -26.82 -10.73
C LEU A 558 8.61 -27.41 -11.60
N SER A 559 9.12 -28.58 -11.19
CA SER A 559 9.97 -29.40 -12.05
C SER A 559 9.15 -30.08 -13.15
N ALA A 560 9.84 -30.62 -14.17
CA ALA A 560 9.17 -31.40 -15.22
C ALA A 560 8.40 -32.61 -14.66
N SER A 561 8.89 -33.24 -13.58
CA SER A 561 8.17 -34.33 -12.91
C SER A 561 6.96 -33.81 -12.14
N ASP A 562 7.06 -32.65 -11.50
CA ASP A 562 5.92 -32.07 -10.78
C ASP A 562 4.81 -31.66 -11.74
N LEU A 563 5.18 -31.12 -12.92
CA LEU A 563 4.26 -30.83 -14.01
C LEU A 563 3.56 -32.09 -14.53
N ASP A 564 4.28 -33.21 -14.67
CA ASP A 564 3.67 -34.49 -15.08
C ASP A 564 2.67 -35.00 -14.02
N ASP A 565 3.02 -34.84 -12.75
CA ASP A 565 2.20 -35.27 -11.62
C ASP A 565 0.92 -34.47 -11.50
N LEU A 566 0.99 -33.17 -11.74
CA LEU A 566 -0.12 -32.23 -11.66
C LEU A 566 -1.35 -32.74 -12.41
N TRP A 567 -1.17 -33.25 -13.64
CA TRP A 567 -2.30 -33.66 -14.50
C TRP A 567 -2.47 -35.17 -14.62
N ARG A 568 -1.42 -35.97 -14.39
CA ARG A 568 -1.50 -37.45 -14.52
C ARG A 568 -1.76 -38.17 -13.20
N ARG A 569 -1.39 -37.58 -12.06
CA ARG A 569 -1.45 -38.23 -10.74
C ARG A 569 -2.24 -37.38 -9.74
N PRO A 570 -3.54 -37.14 -9.97
CA PRO A 570 -4.33 -36.20 -9.16
C PRO A 570 -4.54 -36.61 -7.69
N THR A 571 -4.27 -37.88 -7.34
CA THR A 571 -4.32 -38.38 -5.96
C THR A 571 -2.96 -38.34 -5.26
N LYS A 572 -1.89 -37.94 -5.95
CA LYS A 572 -0.57 -37.76 -5.34
C LYS A 572 -0.58 -36.41 -4.61
N PRO A 573 -0.13 -36.35 -3.34
CA PRO A 573 0.11 -35.08 -2.68
C PRO A 573 1.10 -34.21 -3.45
N LEU A 574 0.75 -32.94 -3.63
CA LEU A 574 1.61 -31.94 -4.27
C LEU A 574 2.05 -30.92 -3.23
N TYR A 575 3.36 -30.66 -3.15
CA TYR A 575 3.91 -29.76 -2.13
C TYR A 575 3.37 -28.33 -2.25
N HIS A 576 3.10 -27.87 -3.47
CA HIS A 576 2.54 -26.55 -3.78
C HIS A 576 1.03 -26.41 -3.56
N MET A 577 0.40 -27.36 -2.88
CA MET A 577 -1.00 -27.24 -2.46
C MET A 577 -1.08 -26.66 -1.04
N SER A 578 -0.90 -27.51 -0.03
CA SER A 578 -1.15 -27.18 1.37
C SER A 578 -0.13 -27.86 2.27
N ARG A 579 -0.17 -27.55 3.57
CA ARG A 579 0.69 -28.19 4.57
C ARG A 579 0.43 -29.71 4.63
N GLU A 580 1.47 -30.48 4.90
CA GLU A 580 1.34 -31.91 5.21
C GLU A 580 0.32 -32.16 6.33
N GLY A 581 -0.56 -33.15 6.12
CA GLY A 581 -1.66 -33.48 7.04
C GLY A 581 -2.97 -32.73 6.75
N SER A 582 -2.99 -31.78 5.82
CA SER A 582 -4.21 -31.11 5.36
C SER A 582 -5.04 -31.97 4.40
N GLU A 583 -6.37 -31.77 4.40
CA GLU A 583 -7.31 -32.36 3.43
C GLU A 583 -7.04 -31.85 2.00
N PHE A 584 -6.39 -30.70 1.86
CA PHE A 584 -6.17 -30.00 0.59
C PHE A 584 -4.84 -30.33 -0.07
N THR A 585 -4.23 -31.47 0.22
CA THR A 585 -2.90 -31.82 -0.33
C THR A 585 -2.94 -32.37 -1.76
N THR A 586 -4.12 -32.67 -2.31
CA THR A 586 -4.30 -33.28 -3.65
C THR A 586 -5.31 -32.52 -4.50
N THR A 587 -5.34 -32.78 -5.81
CA THR A 587 -6.30 -32.17 -6.76
C THR A 587 -7.39 -33.16 -7.20
N ALA A 588 -7.64 -34.20 -6.41
CA ALA A 588 -8.45 -35.36 -6.81
C ALA A 588 -9.94 -35.02 -7.05
N ILE A 589 -10.53 -34.14 -6.23
CA ILE A 589 -11.92 -33.70 -6.36
C ILE A 589 -12.07 -32.88 -7.65
N TYR A 590 -11.21 -31.88 -7.82
CA TYR A 590 -11.13 -31.05 -9.02
C TYR A 590 -10.96 -31.88 -10.30
N HIS A 591 -10.00 -32.81 -10.35
CA HIS A 591 -9.75 -33.64 -11.53
C HIS A 591 -10.90 -34.57 -11.89
N ARG A 592 -11.61 -35.10 -10.88
CA ARG A 592 -12.80 -35.91 -11.11
C ARG A 592 -13.88 -35.10 -11.80
N ALA A 593 -14.12 -33.88 -11.33
CA ALA A 593 -15.07 -32.96 -11.93
C ALA A 593 -14.65 -32.56 -13.35
N LEU A 594 -13.38 -32.21 -13.54
CA LEU A 594 -12.83 -31.84 -14.85
C LEU A 594 -13.02 -32.96 -15.87
N SER A 595 -12.62 -34.18 -15.51
CA SER A 595 -12.71 -35.33 -16.41
C SER A 595 -14.16 -35.72 -16.69
N ALA A 596 -15.05 -35.62 -15.71
CA ALA A 596 -16.47 -35.94 -15.89
C ALA A 596 -17.18 -34.95 -16.82
N ARG A 597 -16.88 -33.65 -16.67
CA ARG A 597 -17.50 -32.55 -17.42
C ARG A 597 -16.90 -32.40 -18.82
N TRP A 598 -15.58 -32.37 -18.93
CA TRP A 598 -14.87 -32.04 -20.18
C TRP A 598 -14.18 -33.24 -20.86
N GLY A 599 -14.13 -34.40 -20.20
CA GLY A 599 -13.34 -35.54 -20.64
C GLY A 599 -11.91 -35.48 -20.11
N ALA A 600 -11.31 -36.66 -19.92
CA ALA A 600 -9.95 -36.79 -19.39
C ALA A 600 -8.94 -35.99 -20.23
N PRO A 601 -8.00 -35.24 -19.60
CA PRO A 601 -6.95 -34.55 -20.32
C PRO A 601 -6.06 -35.51 -21.12
N THR A 602 -5.64 -35.06 -22.31
CA THR A 602 -4.76 -35.82 -23.21
C THR A 602 -3.31 -35.31 -23.22
N SER A 603 -3.10 -34.10 -22.71
CA SER A 603 -1.79 -33.43 -22.59
C SER A 603 -1.85 -32.39 -21.46
N LEU A 604 -0.69 -31.84 -21.10
CA LEU A 604 -0.62 -30.73 -20.14
C LEU A 604 -1.38 -29.49 -20.66
N ASP A 605 -1.25 -29.15 -21.94
CA ASP A 605 -1.93 -27.98 -22.52
C ASP A 605 -3.46 -28.16 -22.51
N ASP A 606 -3.94 -29.37 -22.82
CA ASP A 606 -5.36 -29.73 -22.73
C ASP A 606 -5.87 -29.66 -21.29
N TYR A 607 -5.08 -30.14 -20.32
CA TYR A 607 -5.41 -30.00 -18.90
C TYR A 607 -5.50 -28.53 -18.49
N LEU A 608 -4.50 -27.72 -18.82
CA LEU A 608 -4.45 -26.31 -18.43
C LEU A 608 -5.58 -25.51 -19.08
N MET A 609 -5.89 -25.74 -20.35
CA MET A 609 -7.05 -25.10 -21.01
C MET A 609 -8.36 -25.42 -20.29
N LYS A 610 -8.62 -26.70 -20.01
CA LYS A 610 -9.81 -27.14 -19.26
C LYS A 610 -9.84 -26.56 -17.84
N ALA A 611 -8.69 -26.46 -17.19
CA ALA A 611 -8.57 -25.89 -15.86
C ALA A 611 -8.90 -24.38 -15.86
N GLN A 612 -8.38 -23.61 -16.82
CA GLN A 612 -8.72 -22.18 -16.93
C GLN A 612 -10.22 -21.96 -17.18
N ILE A 613 -10.86 -22.81 -18.00
CA ILE A 613 -12.31 -22.77 -18.23
C ILE A 613 -13.08 -23.05 -16.93
N MET A 614 -12.68 -24.09 -16.18
CA MET A 614 -13.33 -24.45 -14.93
C MET A 614 -13.14 -23.41 -13.83
N ASP A 615 -11.96 -22.83 -13.73
CA ASP A 615 -11.64 -21.80 -12.75
C ASP A 615 -12.43 -20.52 -13.01
N TYR A 616 -12.55 -20.12 -14.29
CA TYR A 616 -13.41 -19.01 -14.71
C TYR A 616 -14.88 -19.27 -14.36
N GLU A 617 -15.39 -20.46 -14.66
CA GLU A 617 -16.78 -20.81 -14.38
C GLU A 617 -17.09 -20.78 -12.88
N ALA A 618 -16.17 -21.33 -12.09
CA ALA A 618 -16.32 -21.49 -10.66
C ALA A 618 -16.34 -20.13 -9.94
N THR A 619 -15.39 -19.24 -10.24
CA THR A 619 -15.38 -17.90 -9.63
C THR A 619 -16.52 -17.04 -10.16
N ARG A 620 -16.78 -17.02 -11.47
CA ARG A 620 -17.90 -16.24 -12.05
C ARG A 620 -19.21 -16.56 -11.36
N SER A 621 -19.59 -17.85 -11.33
CA SER A 621 -20.86 -18.29 -10.77
C SER A 621 -21.02 -17.94 -9.29
N GLN A 622 -19.94 -18.01 -8.51
CA GLN A 622 -19.95 -17.61 -7.10
C GLN A 622 -20.22 -16.11 -6.94
N PHE A 623 -19.44 -15.26 -7.60
CA PHE A 623 -19.59 -13.80 -7.49
C PHE A 623 -20.95 -13.33 -8.04
N GLU A 624 -21.40 -13.90 -9.15
CA GLU A 624 -22.72 -13.62 -9.73
C GLU A 624 -23.87 -13.97 -8.76
N ALA A 625 -23.83 -15.17 -8.17
CA ALA A 625 -24.86 -15.62 -7.25
C ALA A 625 -24.95 -14.73 -6.00
N PHE A 626 -23.81 -14.33 -5.42
CA PHE A 626 -23.79 -13.40 -4.29
C PHE A 626 -24.26 -11.99 -4.69
N ALA A 627 -23.83 -11.46 -5.84
CA ALA A 627 -24.25 -10.15 -6.32
C ALA A 627 -25.77 -10.11 -6.60
N MET A 628 -26.31 -11.14 -7.26
CA MET A 628 -27.76 -11.31 -7.47
C MET A 628 -28.52 -11.50 -6.14
N GLY A 629 -27.95 -12.31 -5.24
CA GLY A 629 -28.53 -12.65 -3.94
C GLY A 629 -28.71 -11.45 -3.01
N TRP A 630 -28.12 -10.29 -3.30
CA TRP A 630 -28.30 -9.07 -2.52
C TRP A 630 -29.77 -8.65 -2.37
N SER A 631 -30.56 -8.83 -3.43
CA SER A 631 -32.00 -8.48 -3.46
C SER A 631 -32.93 -9.68 -3.23
N ALA A 632 -32.39 -10.83 -2.82
CA ALA A 632 -33.19 -12.00 -2.48
C ALA A 632 -33.94 -11.82 -1.16
N ARG A 633 -34.96 -12.68 -0.92
CA ARG A 633 -35.74 -12.68 0.34
C ARG A 633 -34.87 -12.80 1.59
N ARG A 634 -33.84 -13.67 1.54
CA ARG A 634 -32.74 -13.70 2.50
C ARG A 634 -31.49 -13.18 1.78
N PRO A 635 -31.11 -11.91 1.97
CA PRO A 635 -30.02 -11.29 1.22
C PRO A 635 -28.68 -11.99 1.40
N ALA A 636 -27.90 -12.09 0.34
CA ALA A 636 -26.47 -12.36 0.38
C ALA A 636 -25.74 -11.06 0.76
N THR A 637 -25.51 -10.85 2.06
CA THR A 637 -25.01 -9.59 2.61
C THR A 637 -23.50 -9.40 2.46
N GLY A 638 -22.75 -10.48 2.20
CA GLY A 638 -21.33 -10.37 1.89
C GLY A 638 -20.67 -11.65 1.40
N LEU A 639 -19.58 -11.50 0.65
CA LEU A 639 -18.71 -12.54 0.16
C LEU A 639 -17.25 -12.14 0.35
N ILE A 640 -16.50 -12.99 1.05
CA ILE A 640 -15.04 -13.03 1.02
C ILE A 640 -14.64 -14.36 0.38
N TYR A 641 -14.14 -14.29 -0.86
CA TYR A 641 -13.60 -15.43 -1.57
C TYR A 641 -12.30 -15.93 -0.94
N TRP A 642 -12.11 -17.26 -0.90
CA TRP A 642 -10.90 -17.91 -0.40
C TRP A 642 -10.03 -18.39 -1.56
N MET A 643 -8.97 -17.66 -1.97
CA MET A 643 -8.43 -16.39 -1.43
C MET A 643 -8.12 -15.38 -2.55
N LEU A 644 -7.67 -14.18 -2.17
CA LEU A 644 -7.25 -13.11 -3.07
C LEU A 644 -5.96 -13.51 -3.82
N ASN A 645 -4.92 -13.79 -3.05
CA ASN A 645 -3.56 -14.07 -3.51
C ASN A 645 -2.95 -15.24 -2.69
N ASN A 646 -1.69 -15.59 -2.96
CA ASN A 646 -0.96 -16.61 -2.21
C ASN A 646 0.32 -16.07 -1.56
N ALA A 647 0.70 -16.65 -0.43
CA ALA A 647 1.92 -16.30 0.29
C ALA A 647 3.22 -16.74 -0.43
N TRP A 648 3.07 -17.68 -1.34
CA TRP A 648 4.12 -18.35 -2.10
C TRP A 648 3.50 -18.94 -3.38
N PRO A 649 4.28 -19.46 -4.35
CA PRO A 649 3.72 -20.12 -5.52
C PRO A 649 2.84 -21.33 -5.14
N SER A 650 1.56 -21.27 -5.49
CA SER A 650 0.54 -22.23 -5.08
C SER A 650 -0.33 -22.69 -6.25
N LEU A 651 -1.04 -23.80 -6.06
CA LEU A 651 -1.92 -24.44 -7.03
C LEU A 651 -3.42 -24.25 -6.72
N HIS A 652 -3.77 -23.52 -5.65
CA HIS A 652 -5.17 -23.30 -5.25
C HIS A 652 -5.40 -21.94 -4.57
N TRP A 653 -6.66 -21.64 -4.30
CA TRP A 653 -7.13 -20.50 -3.50
C TRP A 653 -6.52 -19.17 -3.92
N ASN A 654 -6.69 -18.79 -5.18
CA ASN A 654 -6.27 -17.47 -5.64
C ASN A 654 -7.10 -16.98 -6.82
N VAL A 655 -7.28 -15.65 -6.90
CA VAL A 655 -7.78 -15.00 -8.12
C VAL A 655 -6.63 -14.51 -9.00
N TRP A 656 -5.40 -14.40 -8.50
CA TRP A 656 -4.17 -14.29 -9.30
C TRP A 656 -3.01 -15.00 -8.60
N ASP A 657 -2.05 -15.51 -9.36
CA ASP A 657 -0.95 -16.27 -8.77
C ASP A 657 0.10 -15.38 -8.07
N TYR A 658 1.04 -16.02 -7.37
CA TYR A 658 2.12 -15.35 -6.63
C TYR A 658 2.92 -14.32 -7.47
N TYR A 659 3.06 -14.55 -8.77
CA TYR A 659 3.80 -13.71 -9.71
C TYR A 659 2.96 -12.60 -10.32
N MET A 660 1.77 -12.33 -9.77
CA MET A 660 0.84 -11.30 -10.22
C MET A 660 0.23 -11.60 -11.60
N LYS A 661 0.17 -12.87 -12.03
CA LYS A 661 -0.42 -13.24 -13.32
C LYS A 661 -1.93 -13.54 -13.18
N PRO A 662 -2.82 -12.75 -13.82
CA PRO A 662 -4.24 -13.07 -13.93
C PRO A 662 -4.48 -14.33 -14.77
N ALA A 663 -5.41 -15.18 -14.33
CA ALA A 663 -5.77 -16.42 -15.00
C ALA A 663 -7.30 -16.63 -14.99
N GLY A 664 -7.79 -17.83 -15.27
CA GLY A 664 -9.23 -18.13 -15.35
C GLY A 664 -10.01 -17.67 -14.11
N SER A 665 -9.50 -17.95 -12.91
CA SER A 665 -10.12 -17.51 -11.65
C SER A 665 -10.28 -15.99 -11.57
N TYR A 666 -9.27 -15.22 -12.02
CA TYR A 666 -9.30 -13.76 -12.12
C TYR A 666 -10.47 -13.28 -12.98
N TYR A 667 -10.54 -13.75 -14.22
CA TYR A 667 -11.49 -13.20 -15.20
C TYR A 667 -12.91 -13.69 -14.96
N GLY A 668 -13.07 -14.87 -14.37
CA GLY A 668 -14.37 -15.30 -13.85
C GLY A 668 -14.85 -14.38 -12.72
N ALA A 669 -13.99 -14.07 -11.75
CA ALA A 669 -14.29 -13.15 -10.66
C ALA A 669 -14.57 -11.73 -11.18
N LYS A 670 -13.73 -11.22 -12.08
CA LYS A 670 -13.92 -9.92 -12.75
C LYS A 670 -15.28 -9.81 -13.43
N THR A 671 -15.68 -10.87 -14.14
CA THR A 671 -16.99 -10.92 -14.81
C THR A 671 -18.13 -10.92 -13.80
N GLY A 672 -18.09 -11.83 -12.81
CA GLY A 672 -19.18 -11.99 -11.86
C GLY A 672 -19.32 -10.85 -10.84
N ALA A 673 -18.24 -10.12 -10.59
CA ALA A 673 -18.20 -8.95 -9.73
C ALA A 673 -18.22 -7.63 -10.51
N ARG A 674 -18.80 -7.58 -11.71
CA ARG A 674 -19.05 -6.30 -12.42
C ARG A 674 -20.03 -5.41 -11.64
N ARG A 675 -19.86 -4.10 -11.77
CA ARG A 675 -20.68 -3.11 -11.02
C ARG A 675 -22.13 -3.07 -11.52
N GLU A 676 -22.30 -3.04 -12.83
CA GLU A 676 -23.58 -3.12 -13.54
C GLU A 676 -23.50 -4.38 -14.42
N HIS A 677 -24.36 -5.37 -14.18
CA HIS A 677 -24.17 -6.71 -14.72
C HIS A 677 -25.48 -7.41 -15.07
N VAL A 678 -25.38 -8.40 -15.98
CA VAL A 678 -26.46 -9.32 -16.33
C VAL A 678 -26.01 -10.76 -16.06
N VAL A 679 -26.83 -11.47 -15.31
CA VAL A 679 -26.52 -12.77 -14.68
C VAL A 679 -27.52 -13.82 -15.13
N TYR A 680 -27.06 -15.06 -15.31
CA TYR A 680 -27.89 -16.24 -15.50
C TYR A 680 -27.94 -17.08 -14.22
N ASP A 681 -29.13 -17.33 -13.70
CA ASP A 681 -29.38 -18.27 -12.62
C ASP A 681 -29.46 -19.70 -13.19
N TYR A 682 -28.50 -20.56 -12.82
CA TYR A 682 -28.42 -21.94 -13.29
C TYR A 682 -29.58 -22.82 -12.82
N VAL A 683 -30.05 -22.62 -11.59
CA VAL A 683 -31.08 -23.47 -10.97
C VAL A 683 -32.43 -23.07 -11.50
N LYS A 684 -32.71 -21.77 -11.52
CA LYS A 684 -33.99 -21.23 -11.98
C LYS A 684 -34.02 -21.00 -13.47
N LYS A 685 -32.93 -21.09 -14.23
CA LYS A 685 -32.89 -20.74 -15.67
C LYS A 685 -33.45 -19.34 -15.96
N GLU A 686 -33.11 -18.37 -15.11
CA GLU A 686 -33.57 -16.99 -15.22
C GLU A 686 -32.42 -16.03 -15.53
N VAL A 687 -32.74 -14.93 -16.18
CA VAL A 687 -31.82 -13.80 -16.40
C VAL A 687 -32.16 -12.71 -15.40
N TRP A 688 -31.14 -12.18 -14.75
CA TRP A 688 -31.21 -11.15 -13.73
C TRP A 688 -30.30 -9.97 -14.07
N ILE A 689 -30.70 -8.77 -13.64
CA ILE A 689 -29.86 -7.58 -13.66
C ILE A 689 -29.37 -7.27 -12.26
N VAL A 690 -28.12 -6.83 -12.15
CA VAL A 690 -27.49 -6.38 -10.90
C VAL A 690 -26.92 -4.98 -11.12
N ASP A 691 -27.21 -4.06 -10.20
CA ASP A 691 -26.73 -2.69 -10.24
C ASP A 691 -26.23 -2.28 -8.84
N ARG A 692 -24.90 -2.21 -8.68
CA ARG A 692 -24.23 -1.86 -7.40
C ARG A 692 -23.87 -0.37 -7.30
N THR A 693 -24.43 0.48 -8.17
CA THR A 693 -24.30 1.95 -8.02
C THR A 693 -25.15 2.46 -6.85
N VAL A 694 -24.97 3.72 -6.43
CA VAL A 694 -25.72 4.34 -5.31
C VAL A 694 -26.26 5.72 -5.65
N ASP A 695 -26.32 6.06 -6.94
CA ASP A 695 -26.97 7.27 -7.40
C ASP A 695 -28.50 7.15 -7.35
N ASN A 696 -29.21 8.28 -7.21
CA ASN A 696 -30.61 8.30 -6.75
C ASN A 696 -31.66 8.28 -7.89
N PHE A 697 -31.44 7.57 -9.00
CA PHE A 697 -32.44 7.48 -10.06
C PHE A 697 -32.49 6.10 -10.75
N TYR A 698 -33.70 5.71 -11.14
CA TYR A 698 -33.95 4.54 -11.97
C TYR A 698 -33.32 4.75 -13.35
N ARG A 699 -32.85 3.65 -13.95
CA ARG A 699 -32.18 3.70 -15.26
C ARG A 699 -32.82 2.70 -16.20
N GLU A 700 -33.19 3.17 -17.39
CA GLU A 700 -33.64 2.32 -18.49
C GLU A 700 -32.47 1.48 -19.00
N ARG A 701 -32.73 0.20 -19.20
CA ARG A 701 -31.76 -0.81 -19.63
C ARG A 701 -32.37 -1.71 -20.68
N GLU A 702 -31.52 -2.18 -21.58
CA GLU A 702 -31.85 -3.21 -22.54
C GLU A 702 -31.00 -4.46 -22.29
N VAL A 703 -31.65 -5.62 -22.30
CA VAL A 703 -31.00 -6.93 -22.13
C VAL A 703 -31.26 -7.79 -23.36
N GLU A 704 -30.20 -8.06 -24.11
CA GLU A 704 -30.17 -8.99 -25.23
C GLU A 704 -29.78 -10.39 -24.74
N MET A 705 -30.55 -11.40 -25.12
CA MET A 705 -30.35 -12.80 -24.74
C MET A 705 -30.35 -13.68 -25.98
N GLN A 706 -29.28 -14.46 -26.20
CA GLN A 706 -29.18 -15.38 -27.35
C GLN A 706 -28.66 -16.75 -26.92
N ALA A 707 -29.34 -17.82 -27.33
CA ALA A 707 -28.78 -19.17 -27.28
C ALA A 707 -28.17 -19.50 -28.65
N VAL A 708 -26.89 -19.87 -28.68
CA VAL A 708 -26.11 -20.08 -29.90
C VAL A 708 -25.57 -21.52 -29.91
N GLY A 709 -25.74 -22.22 -31.03
CA GLY A 709 -25.18 -23.56 -31.22
C GLY A 709 -23.66 -23.56 -31.38
N LEU A 710 -23.05 -24.74 -31.28
CA LEU A 710 -21.62 -24.94 -31.55
C LEU A 710 -21.27 -24.67 -33.04
N ASP A 711 -22.27 -24.74 -33.91
CA ASP A 711 -22.18 -24.38 -35.34
C ASP A 711 -22.31 -22.87 -35.59
N GLY A 712 -22.40 -22.05 -34.53
CA GLY A 712 -22.52 -20.59 -34.61
C GLY A 712 -23.93 -20.08 -34.91
N ARG A 713 -24.93 -20.96 -35.09
CA ARG A 713 -26.30 -20.55 -35.41
C ARG A 713 -27.07 -20.13 -34.15
N VAL A 714 -27.74 -18.99 -34.22
CA VAL A 714 -28.66 -18.53 -33.17
C VAL A 714 -29.91 -19.40 -33.17
N LYS A 715 -30.16 -20.07 -32.04
CA LYS A 715 -31.33 -20.94 -31.81
C LYS A 715 -32.47 -20.20 -31.13
N PHE A 716 -32.13 -19.21 -30.31
CA PHE A 716 -33.06 -18.37 -29.58
C PHE A 716 -32.48 -16.95 -29.50
N ALA A 717 -33.33 -15.95 -29.65
CA ALA A 717 -32.98 -14.55 -29.42
C ALA A 717 -34.17 -13.83 -28.77
N SER A 718 -33.88 -12.97 -27.80
CA SER A 718 -34.87 -12.10 -27.16
C SER A 718 -34.21 -10.80 -26.72
N LEU A 719 -34.99 -9.73 -26.73
CA LEU A 719 -34.59 -8.40 -26.28
C LEU A 719 -35.63 -7.90 -25.28
N VAL A 720 -35.18 -7.50 -24.09
CA VAL A 720 -36.08 -7.07 -23.00
C VAL A 720 -35.63 -5.72 -22.47
N GLN A 721 -36.57 -4.80 -22.36
CA GLN A 721 -36.40 -3.51 -21.69
C GLN A 721 -36.72 -3.68 -20.21
N VAL A 722 -35.88 -3.13 -19.34
CA VAL A 722 -36.00 -3.25 -17.87
C VAL A 722 -35.48 -1.98 -17.20
N GLU A 723 -36.02 -1.64 -16.04
CA GLU A 723 -35.49 -0.57 -15.19
C GLU A 723 -34.57 -1.18 -14.13
N SER A 724 -33.34 -0.66 -14.00
CA SER A 724 -32.44 -1.05 -12.90
C SER A 724 -32.66 -0.17 -11.66
N LEU A 725 -32.63 -0.83 -10.50
CA LEU A 725 -32.62 -0.22 -9.17
C LEU A 725 -31.17 -0.11 -8.68
N PRO A 726 -30.66 1.10 -8.39
CA PRO A 726 -29.36 1.27 -7.76
C PRO A 726 -29.25 0.49 -6.45
N ASN A 727 -28.07 -0.04 -6.18
CA ASN A 727 -27.74 -0.88 -5.03
C ASN A 727 -28.69 -2.08 -4.86
N GLY A 728 -29.02 -2.75 -5.96
CA GLY A 728 -30.00 -3.81 -6.00
C GLY A 728 -29.89 -4.71 -7.24
N GLY A 729 -30.84 -5.62 -7.36
CA GLY A 729 -30.99 -6.51 -8.51
C GLY A 729 -32.45 -6.80 -8.80
N GLY A 730 -32.71 -7.28 -10.01
CA GLY A 730 -34.06 -7.53 -10.49
C GLY A 730 -34.11 -8.66 -11.51
N ARG A 731 -35.22 -9.39 -11.52
CA ARG A 731 -35.48 -10.43 -12.51
C ARG A 731 -35.82 -9.80 -13.86
N VAL A 732 -35.17 -10.26 -14.92
CA VAL A 732 -35.41 -9.81 -16.31
C VAL A 732 -36.36 -10.76 -17.03
N ALA A 733 -35.98 -12.04 -17.17
CA ALA A 733 -36.74 -13.02 -17.95
C ALA A 733 -36.45 -14.45 -17.50
N GLY A 734 -37.37 -15.38 -17.77
CA GLY A 734 -37.16 -16.82 -17.59
C GLY A 734 -36.96 -17.53 -18.94
N LEU A 735 -36.05 -18.50 -19.00
CA LEU A 735 -35.67 -19.19 -20.24
C LEU A 735 -36.18 -20.65 -20.32
N TYR A 736 -37.32 -20.93 -19.69
CA TYR A 736 -37.88 -22.29 -19.52
C TYR A 736 -38.52 -22.92 -20.77
N GLY A 737 -38.88 -22.12 -21.78
CA GLY A 737 -39.71 -22.58 -22.89
C GLY A 737 -38.99 -23.56 -23.84
N PRO A 738 -39.72 -24.41 -24.58
CA PRO A 738 -39.17 -25.35 -25.57
C PRO A 738 -38.46 -24.67 -26.76
N GLY A 739 -38.56 -23.34 -26.91
CA GLY A 739 -37.80 -22.53 -27.86
C GLY A 739 -36.66 -21.70 -27.26
N ALA A 740 -36.40 -21.83 -25.95
CA ALA A 740 -35.30 -21.19 -25.22
C ALA A 740 -34.32 -22.25 -24.67
N LEU A 741 -34.24 -22.44 -23.34
CA LEU A 741 -33.36 -23.43 -22.69
C LEU A 741 -34.13 -24.61 -22.05
N GLY A 742 -35.43 -24.74 -22.35
CA GLY A 742 -36.31 -25.76 -21.77
C GLY A 742 -35.96 -27.19 -22.16
N ASN A 743 -35.65 -27.42 -23.44
CA ASN A 743 -35.41 -28.74 -24.04
C ASN A 743 -34.07 -28.78 -24.80
N LEU A 744 -32.97 -28.43 -24.14
CA LEU A 744 -31.64 -28.54 -24.77
C LEU A 744 -31.34 -30.03 -25.10
N THR A 745 -31.19 -30.34 -26.38
CA THR A 745 -30.79 -31.68 -26.85
C THR A 745 -29.27 -31.81 -27.02
N GLU A 746 -28.56 -30.68 -27.00
CA GLU A 746 -27.11 -30.55 -27.17
C GLU A 746 -26.60 -29.35 -26.37
N SER A 747 -25.28 -29.27 -26.21
CA SER A 747 -24.67 -28.11 -25.55
C SER A 747 -24.80 -26.85 -26.40
N VAL A 748 -25.02 -25.71 -25.74
CA VAL A 748 -25.17 -24.40 -26.37
C VAL A 748 -24.38 -23.35 -25.61
N PHE A 749 -24.10 -22.23 -26.27
CA PHE A 749 -23.71 -21.01 -25.59
C PHE A 749 -24.93 -20.15 -25.29
N LEU A 750 -24.95 -19.46 -24.14
CA LEU A 750 -25.89 -18.39 -23.84
C LEU A 750 -25.13 -17.07 -23.79
N ARG A 751 -25.42 -16.17 -24.72
CA ARG A 751 -24.90 -14.79 -24.76
C ARG A 751 -25.91 -13.87 -24.10
N LEU A 752 -25.46 -13.10 -23.11
CA LEU A 752 -26.21 -12.01 -22.49
C LEU A 752 -25.48 -10.69 -22.72
N VAL A 753 -26.20 -9.66 -23.11
CA VAL A 753 -25.64 -8.31 -23.26
C VAL A 753 -26.55 -7.30 -22.60
N LEU A 754 -25.99 -6.54 -21.65
CA LEU A 754 -26.65 -5.43 -20.97
C LEU A 754 -26.20 -4.12 -21.63
N ARG A 755 -27.18 -3.32 -22.03
CA ARG A 755 -26.98 -1.97 -22.56
C ARG A 755 -27.68 -0.95 -21.67
N GLY A 756 -27.12 0.24 -21.64
CA GLY A 756 -27.73 1.38 -20.99
C GLY A 756 -27.10 2.69 -21.45
N ARG A 757 -27.83 3.77 -21.25
CA ARG A 757 -27.32 5.13 -21.50
C ARG A 757 -26.57 5.63 -20.28
N ASN A 758 -25.47 6.37 -20.49
CA ASN A 758 -24.78 7.06 -19.42
C ASN A 758 -25.39 8.47 -19.22
N PRO A 759 -26.04 8.75 -18.09
CA PRO A 759 -26.62 10.08 -17.83
C PRO A 759 -25.55 11.18 -17.67
N THR A 760 -24.30 10.80 -17.37
CA THR A 760 -23.24 11.73 -16.97
C THR A 760 -22.33 12.21 -18.09
N GLN A 761 -22.39 11.63 -19.29
CA GLN A 761 -21.54 12.02 -20.43
C GLN A 761 -22.25 12.85 -21.51
N GLY A 762 -23.58 13.06 -21.42
CA GLY A 762 -24.30 14.03 -22.27
C GLY A 762 -24.39 13.68 -23.76
N ASP A 763 -23.82 12.56 -24.17
CA ASP A 763 -23.70 12.06 -25.55
C ASP A 763 -24.90 11.20 -25.99
N GLY A 764 -25.75 10.74 -25.07
CA GLY A 764 -26.99 10.03 -25.39
C GLY A 764 -26.80 8.67 -26.08
N GLU A 765 -25.56 8.24 -26.31
CA GLU A 765 -25.23 6.97 -26.94
C GLU A 765 -25.45 5.78 -25.99
N GLU A 766 -25.95 4.70 -26.55
CA GLU A 766 -26.16 3.44 -25.85
C GLU A 766 -24.83 2.71 -25.69
N LYS A 767 -24.44 2.40 -24.44
CA LYS A 767 -23.17 1.73 -24.13
C LYS A 767 -23.42 0.29 -23.70
N VAL A 768 -22.52 -0.62 -24.10
CA VAL A 768 -22.46 -1.98 -23.55
C VAL A 768 -21.89 -1.90 -22.13
N LEU A 769 -22.71 -2.19 -21.14
CA LEU A 769 -22.30 -2.17 -19.72
C LEU A 769 -21.77 -3.54 -19.28
N SER A 770 -22.31 -4.61 -19.85
CA SER A 770 -21.86 -5.97 -19.58
C SER A 770 -22.12 -6.90 -20.75
N ARG A 771 -21.15 -7.77 -21.05
CA ARG A 771 -21.27 -8.90 -21.98
C ARG A 771 -20.92 -10.17 -21.23
N ASN A 772 -21.79 -11.18 -21.24
CA ASN A 772 -21.57 -12.42 -20.50
C ASN A 772 -21.91 -13.62 -21.38
N VAL A 773 -21.08 -14.67 -21.32
CA VAL A 773 -21.22 -15.87 -22.17
C VAL A 773 -21.13 -17.11 -21.30
N TYR A 774 -22.20 -17.90 -21.28
CA TYR A 774 -22.27 -19.18 -20.57
C TYR A 774 -22.17 -20.34 -21.56
N TRP A 775 -21.56 -21.44 -21.16
CA TRP A 775 -21.65 -22.73 -21.85
C TRP A 775 -22.59 -23.62 -21.05
N LEU A 776 -23.67 -24.04 -21.68
CA LEU A 776 -24.75 -24.76 -21.03
C LEU A 776 -24.89 -26.15 -21.64
N SER A 777 -24.97 -27.15 -20.79
CA SER A 777 -25.27 -28.54 -21.13
C SER A 777 -26.76 -28.79 -21.01
N LYS A 778 -27.21 -29.92 -21.59
CA LYS A 778 -28.58 -30.44 -21.42
C LYS A 778 -28.93 -30.76 -19.96
N ASP A 779 -27.96 -31.26 -19.21
CA ASP A 779 -28.08 -31.67 -17.81
C ASP A 779 -27.30 -30.72 -16.92
N LEU A 780 -27.88 -30.35 -15.78
CA LEU A 780 -27.19 -29.63 -14.71
C LEU A 780 -26.49 -30.63 -13.76
N ASP A 781 -25.40 -30.20 -13.12
CA ASP A 781 -24.77 -30.95 -12.04
C ASP A 781 -25.78 -31.25 -10.92
N ARG A 782 -25.75 -32.48 -10.40
CA ARG A 782 -26.61 -32.93 -9.29
C ARG A 782 -25.76 -33.07 -8.03
N LEU A 783 -25.95 -32.13 -7.11
CA LEU A 783 -25.30 -32.09 -5.81
C LEU A 783 -25.89 -33.14 -4.86
N ASN A 784 -25.02 -33.80 -4.10
CA ASN A 784 -25.38 -34.68 -2.99
C ASN A 784 -25.28 -33.94 -1.67
N TRP A 785 -26.30 -33.13 -1.39
CA TRP A 785 -26.36 -32.32 -0.17
C TRP A 785 -26.26 -33.15 1.12
N GLY A 786 -26.75 -34.39 1.11
CA GLY A 786 -26.70 -35.29 2.28
C GLY A 786 -25.31 -35.83 2.60
N ALA A 787 -24.36 -35.72 1.66
CA ALA A 787 -22.96 -36.11 1.81
C ALA A 787 -22.02 -34.90 1.93
N THR A 788 -22.56 -33.70 2.20
CA THR A 788 -21.76 -32.49 2.42
C THR A 788 -20.82 -32.68 3.61
N THR A 789 -19.54 -32.39 3.41
CA THR A 789 -18.55 -32.26 4.49
C THR A 789 -18.33 -30.77 4.81
N TRP A 790 -17.46 -30.47 5.77
CA TRP A 790 -17.16 -29.08 6.13
C TRP A 790 -16.51 -28.27 4.99
N PHE A 791 -15.90 -28.93 3.99
CA PHE A 791 -15.17 -28.26 2.91
C PHE A 791 -15.68 -28.52 1.50
N VAL A 792 -16.61 -29.46 1.29
CA VAL A 792 -17.14 -29.75 -0.05
C VAL A 792 -18.53 -30.38 -0.01
N THR A 793 -19.34 -30.10 -1.04
CA THR A 793 -20.54 -30.88 -1.33
C THR A 793 -20.28 -31.77 -2.56
N PRO A 794 -20.28 -33.10 -2.41
CA PRO A 794 -20.06 -34.02 -3.52
C PRO A 794 -21.11 -33.90 -4.64
N VAL A 795 -20.73 -34.31 -5.85
CA VAL A 795 -21.59 -34.33 -7.03
C VAL A 795 -21.88 -35.77 -7.45
N ASP A 796 -23.16 -36.15 -7.49
CA ASP A 796 -23.63 -37.48 -7.90
C ASP A 796 -23.63 -37.63 -9.43
N ARG A 797 -23.91 -36.54 -10.14
CA ARG A 797 -23.95 -36.51 -11.61
C ARG A 797 -23.43 -35.16 -12.09
N TYR A 798 -22.48 -35.18 -13.02
CA TYR A 798 -21.89 -33.97 -13.56
C TYR A 798 -22.63 -33.50 -14.81
N ALA A 799 -22.61 -32.19 -15.05
CA ALA A 799 -22.89 -31.61 -16.37
C ALA A 799 -21.95 -32.23 -17.43
N ASP A 800 -22.42 -32.37 -18.67
CA ASP A 800 -21.62 -32.96 -19.76
C ASP A 800 -21.34 -31.91 -20.85
N TYR A 801 -20.08 -31.50 -20.95
CA TYR A 801 -19.56 -30.54 -21.92
C TYR A 801 -18.69 -31.20 -22.99
N LYS A 802 -18.68 -32.54 -23.08
CA LYS A 802 -17.83 -33.25 -24.07
C LYS A 802 -18.19 -32.93 -25.52
N ASP A 803 -19.38 -32.38 -25.78
CA ASP A 803 -19.75 -31.88 -27.11
C ASP A 803 -18.87 -30.71 -27.55
N PHE A 804 -18.36 -29.88 -26.63
CA PHE A 804 -17.44 -28.79 -26.96
C PHE A 804 -16.09 -29.31 -27.51
N ASN A 805 -15.69 -30.56 -27.20
CA ASN A 805 -14.51 -31.19 -27.81
C ASN A 805 -14.68 -31.46 -29.31
N LYS A 806 -15.90 -31.32 -29.84
CA LYS A 806 -16.23 -31.45 -31.27
C LYS A 806 -16.31 -30.09 -31.98
N LEU A 807 -16.08 -28.99 -31.26
CA LEU A 807 -16.11 -27.64 -31.83
C LEU A 807 -15.04 -27.56 -32.94
N ALA A 808 -15.45 -27.13 -34.13
CA ALA A 808 -14.51 -26.92 -35.21
C ALA A 808 -13.54 -25.77 -34.87
N THR A 809 -12.31 -25.85 -35.37
CA THR A 809 -11.32 -24.80 -35.17
C THR A 809 -11.82 -23.47 -35.76
N ALA A 810 -11.80 -22.41 -34.95
CA ALA A 810 -12.09 -21.06 -35.41
C ALA A 810 -10.83 -20.39 -36.00
N ASP A 811 -11.04 -19.47 -36.94
CA ASP A 811 -10.00 -18.63 -37.55
C ASP A 811 -10.09 -17.23 -36.94
N VAL A 812 -9.21 -16.91 -36.00
CA VAL A 812 -9.19 -15.62 -35.30
C VAL A 812 -7.97 -14.83 -35.74
N THR A 813 -8.19 -13.65 -36.30
CA THR A 813 -7.10 -12.71 -36.60
C THR A 813 -6.90 -11.72 -35.48
N VAL A 814 -5.64 -11.41 -35.19
CA VAL A 814 -5.23 -10.48 -34.13
C VAL A 814 -4.49 -9.30 -34.76
N GLY A 815 -4.98 -8.09 -34.53
CA GLY A 815 -4.28 -6.84 -34.82
C GLY A 815 -3.90 -6.16 -33.52
N VAL A 816 -2.68 -5.62 -33.42
CA VAL A 816 -2.21 -4.94 -32.21
C VAL A 816 -1.85 -3.51 -32.53
N GLU A 817 -2.35 -2.59 -31.71
CA GLU A 817 -2.07 -1.17 -31.80
C GLU A 817 -1.57 -0.70 -30.42
N ARG A 818 -0.36 -0.15 -30.36
CA ARG A 818 0.14 0.48 -29.13
C ARG A 818 -0.39 1.91 -29.04
N ARG A 819 -0.98 2.27 -27.90
CA ARG A 819 -1.43 3.63 -27.59
C ARG A 819 -0.60 4.18 -26.44
N GLY A 820 0.27 5.14 -26.74
CA GLY A 820 1.22 5.67 -25.75
C GLY A 820 2.16 4.59 -25.18
N GLU A 821 2.71 4.85 -24.00
CA GLU A 821 3.71 3.95 -23.41
C GLU A 821 3.11 2.73 -22.70
N LYS A 822 1.88 2.85 -22.16
CA LYS A 822 1.30 1.90 -21.18
C LYS A 822 0.04 1.17 -21.65
N GLU A 823 -0.51 1.51 -22.82
CA GLU A 823 -1.71 0.87 -23.37
C GLU A 823 -1.40 0.09 -24.65
N VAL A 824 -1.94 -1.13 -24.72
CA VAL A 824 -1.95 -1.96 -25.92
C VAL A 824 -3.38 -2.31 -26.25
N VAL A 825 -3.83 -1.95 -27.43
CA VAL A 825 -5.15 -2.30 -27.96
C VAL A 825 -5.01 -3.51 -28.87
N VAL A 826 -5.75 -4.57 -28.55
CA VAL A 826 -5.79 -5.82 -29.29
C VAL A 826 -7.14 -5.95 -29.96
N ASN A 827 -7.11 -5.99 -31.30
CA ASN A 827 -8.27 -6.14 -32.16
C ASN A 827 -8.37 -7.59 -32.63
N LEU A 828 -9.47 -8.25 -32.26
CA LEU A 828 -9.79 -9.63 -32.62
C LEU A 828 -10.90 -9.64 -33.67
N GLU A 829 -10.82 -10.53 -34.66
CA GLU A 829 -11.88 -10.80 -35.62
C GLU A 829 -11.99 -12.32 -35.82
N ASN A 830 -13.19 -12.88 -35.61
CA ASN A 830 -13.46 -14.28 -35.92
C ASN A 830 -13.98 -14.40 -37.37
N ARG A 831 -13.17 -14.99 -38.25
CA ARG A 831 -13.47 -15.21 -39.68
C ARG A 831 -14.09 -16.57 -39.97
N ALA A 832 -14.22 -17.43 -38.96
CA ALA A 832 -14.88 -18.72 -39.11
C ALA A 832 -16.41 -18.60 -39.00
N THR A 833 -17.10 -19.67 -39.41
CA THR A 833 -18.56 -19.81 -39.25
C THR A 833 -18.95 -20.38 -37.89
N VAL A 834 -17.98 -20.72 -37.04
CA VAL A 834 -18.19 -21.26 -35.69
C VAL A 834 -17.67 -20.28 -34.63
N PRO A 835 -18.16 -20.32 -33.38
CA PRO A 835 -17.66 -19.47 -32.30
C PRO A 835 -16.18 -19.74 -32.00
N ALA A 836 -15.39 -18.67 -31.84
CA ALA A 836 -14.07 -18.76 -31.25
C ALA A 836 -14.22 -18.74 -29.72
N PHE A 837 -14.22 -19.92 -29.12
CA PHE A 837 -14.52 -20.10 -27.71
C PHE A 837 -13.29 -19.85 -26.82
N PHE A 838 -13.48 -19.04 -25.78
CA PHE A 838 -12.54 -18.88 -24.66
C PHE A 838 -11.11 -18.45 -25.08
N VAL A 839 -11.01 -17.46 -25.96
CA VAL A 839 -9.75 -16.90 -26.46
C VAL A 839 -9.06 -16.11 -25.33
N GLY A 840 -7.98 -16.68 -24.80
CA GLY A 840 -7.11 -16.04 -23.82
C GLY A 840 -6.01 -15.21 -24.49
N LEU A 841 -5.75 -14.02 -23.95
CA LEU A 841 -4.71 -13.10 -24.39
C LEU A 841 -3.62 -13.01 -23.32
N GLU A 842 -2.37 -13.11 -23.76
CA GLU A 842 -1.19 -12.88 -22.94
C GLU A 842 -0.33 -11.80 -23.61
N LEU A 843 0.20 -10.87 -22.81
CA LEU A 843 1.15 -9.88 -23.29
C LEU A 843 2.55 -10.31 -22.88
N LEU A 844 3.40 -10.55 -23.87
CA LEU A 844 4.77 -10.98 -23.68
C LEU A 844 5.75 -9.88 -24.13
N ASP A 845 6.90 -9.80 -23.47
CA ASP A 845 8.02 -8.99 -23.94
C ASP A 845 8.72 -9.67 -25.14
N ARG A 846 9.73 -9.00 -25.70
CA ARG A 846 10.52 -9.50 -26.84
C ARG A 846 11.26 -10.81 -26.54
N ASP A 847 11.51 -11.09 -25.27
CA ASP A 847 12.26 -12.25 -24.79
C ASP A 847 11.30 -13.41 -24.42
N GLY A 848 9.99 -13.20 -24.59
CA GLY A 848 8.94 -14.18 -24.34
C GLY A 848 8.49 -14.26 -22.87
N ASN A 849 8.86 -13.29 -22.03
CA ASN A 849 8.42 -13.24 -20.64
C ASN A 849 7.10 -12.48 -20.48
N ASP A 850 6.31 -12.85 -19.47
CA ASP A 850 5.08 -12.14 -19.14
C ASP A 850 5.35 -10.68 -18.77
N VAL A 851 4.58 -9.75 -19.35
CA VAL A 851 4.56 -8.34 -18.92
C VAL A 851 3.57 -8.20 -17.76
N LEU A 852 4.10 -8.08 -16.53
CA LEU A 852 3.31 -8.00 -15.30
C LEU A 852 3.85 -6.91 -14.37
N PRO A 853 3.02 -6.32 -13.49
CA PRO A 853 1.56 -6.48 -13.41
C PRO A 853 0.80 -5.79 -14.55
N LEU A 854 -0.36 -6.34 -14.93
CA LEU A 854 -1.11 -5.96 -16.12
C LEU A 854 -2.61 -6.17 -15.91
N THR A 855 -3.43 -5.18 -16.26
CA THR A 855 -4.89 -5.35 -16.35
C THR A 855 -5.33 -5.41 -17.81
N TRP A 856 -6.35 -6.22 -18.08
CA TRP A 856 -7.03 -6.26 -19.37
C TRP A 856 -8.45 -5.78 -19.19
N GLU A 857 -8.99 -4.99 -20.11
CA GLU A 857 -10.40 -4.59 -20.11
C GLU A 857 -11.33 -5.81 -19.96
N ASP A 858 -11.09 -6.84 -20.77
CA ASP A 858 -11.67 -8.18 -20.65
C ASP A 858 -10.65 -9.21 -21.18
N ASN A 859 -10.81 -10.48 -20.85
CA ASN A 859 -9.96 -11.57 -21.36
C ASN A 859 -10.73 -12.90 -21.30
N TYR A 860 -10.19 -13.98 -21.87
CA TYR A 860 -10.89 -15.28 -22.03
C TYR A 860 -12.24 -15.12 -22.73
N VAL A 861 -12.25 -14.31 -23.80
CA VAL A 861 -13.48 -13.90 -24.49
C VAL A 861 -13.94 -14.95 -25.51
N THR A 862 -15.24 -15.00 -25.77
CA THR A 862 -15.79 -15.77 -26.90
C THR A 862 -16.18 -14.83 -28.03
N LEU A 863 -15.78 -15.10 -29.27
CA LEU A 863 -16.19 -14.33 -30.45
C LEU A 863 -17.16 -15.11 -31.34
N TRP A 864 -18.28 -14.49 -31.72
CA TRP A 864 -19.25 -15.07 -32.65
C TRP A 864 -18.73 -15.00 -34.11
N PRO A 865 -19.30 -15.80 -35.03
CA PRO A 865 -18.96 -15.71 -36.45
C PRO A 865 -19.06 -14.28 -37.00
N GLY A 866 -17.97 -13.76 -37.56
CA GLY A 866 -17.87 -12.40 -38.07
C GLY A 866 -17.76 -11.29 -37.02
N GLU A 867 -17.76 -11.61 -35.72
CA GLU A 867 -17.64 -10.61 -34.65
C GLU A 867 -16.22 -10.04 -34.60
N LYS A 868 -16.15 -8.74 -34.35
CA LYS A 868 -14.93 -8.00 -34.07
C LYS A 868 -14.97 -7.47 -32.64
N MET A 869 -13.83 -7.51 -31.96
CA MET A 869 -13.70 -7.03 -30.59
C MET A 869 -12.36 -6.34 -30.40
N SER A 870 -12.36 -5.20 -29.75
CA SER A 870 -11.14 -4.51 -29.30
C SER A 870 -11.04 -4.63 -27.78
N LEU A 871 -9.88 -5.02 -27.28
CA LEU A 871 -9.58 -5.15 -25.85
C LEU A 871 -8.33 -4.36 -25.53
N VAL A 872 -8.31 -3.68 -24.38
CA VAL A 872 -7.17 -2.89 -23.96
C VAL A 872 -6.42 -3.57 -22.81
N ALA A 873 -5.12 -3.76 -22.97
CA ALA A 873 -4.20 -4.11 -21.90
C ALA A 873 -3.50 -2.86 -21.36
N ARG A 874 -3.37 -2.75 -20.04
CA ARG A 874 -2.75 -1.63 -19.35
C ARG A 874 -1.71 -2.15 -18.37
N SER A 875 -0.47 -1.69 -18.50
CA SER A 875 0.54 -1.94 -17.46
C SER A 875 0.10 -1.26 -16.16
N VAL A 876 0.11 -2.00 -15.05
CA VAL A 876 -0.15 -1.42 -13.73
C VAL A 876 1.16 -0.77 -13.27
N GLY A 877 1.29 0.56 -13.36
CA GLY A 877 2.57 1.22 -13.09
C GLY A 877 2.54 2.70 -12.70
N GLU A 878 3.03 2.96 -11.48
CA GLU A 878 3.67 4.12 -10.84
C GLU A 878 3.29 5.55 -11.27
N VAL A 879 2.79 6.36 -10.32
CA VAL A 879 2.84 7.83 -10.37
C VAL A 879 4.27 8.28 -10.09
N GLY A 880 4.96 8.86 -11.08
CA GLY A 880 6.33 9.35 -10.94
C GLY A 880 6.42 10.87 -11.03
N ILE A 881 7.05 11.50 -10.04
CA ILE A 881 7.61 12.87 -10.19
C ILE A 881 9.01 12.71 -10.77
N SER A 882 9.31 13.34 -11.90
CA SER A 882 10.64 13.31 -12.53
C SER A 882 11.39 14.63 -12.34
N VAL A 883 12.64 14.56 -11.90
CA VAL A 883 13.56 15.70 -11.73
C VAL A 883 14.77 15.52 -12.66
N TYR A 884 15.04 16.50 -13.53
CA TYR A 884 16.25 16.56 -14.35
C TYR A 884 17.10 17.77 -13.91
N GLY A 885 18.39 17.60 -13.62
CA GLY A 885 19.24 18.76 -13.24
C GLY A 885 20.74 18.56 -13.38
N ILE A 886 21.39 19.52 -14.08
CA ILE A 886 22.84 19.79 -14.05
C ILE A 886 22.96 21.29 -13.76
N ALA A 887 23.36 21.67 -12.54
CA ALA A 887 23.43 23.07 -12.14
C ALA A 887 24.25 23.92 -13.15
N PRO A 888 23.76 25.09 -13.59
CA PRO A 888 22.58 25.82 -13.12
C PRO A 888 21.25 25.49 -13.85
N HIS A 889 21.22 24.42 -14.65
CA HIS A 889 20.07 24.00 -15.46
C HIS A 889 19.25 22.92 -14.73
N ALA A 890 17.95 23.15 -14.52
CA ALA A 890 17.06 22.19 -13.86
C ALA A 890 15.65 22.22 -14.47
N LEU A 891 14.96 21.09 -14.43
CA LEU A 891 13.59 20.93 -14.89
C LEU A 891 12.82 19.99 -13.96
N PHE A 892 11.67 20.47 -13.50
CA PHE A 892 10.71 19.75 -12.68
C PHE A 892 9.46 19.50 -13.50
N LEU A 893 9.09 18.25 -13.62
CA LEU A 893 7.94 17.82 -14.42
C LEU A 893 6.91 17.13 -13.55
N PHE A 894 5.64 17.38 -13.87
CA PHE A 894 4.51 16.56 -13.45
C PHE A 894 4.02 15.81 -14.69
N HIS A 895 4.01 14.48 -14.62
CA HIS A 895 3.44 13.65 -15.67
C HIS A 895 2.10 13.11 -15.19
N ASP A 896 1.03 13.57 -15.85
CA ASP A 896 -0.28 12.96 -15.73
C ASP A 896 -0.35 11.77 -16.68
N ILE A 897 0.02 10.60 -16.14
CA ILE A 897 0.23 9.37 -16.89
C ILE A 897 -1.04 8.89 -17.62
N PRO A 898 -2.25 8.93 -17.02
CA PRO A 898 -3.49 8.61 -17.74
C PRO A 898 -3.77 9.46 -18.98
N THR A 899 -3.28 10.70 -19.02
CA THR A 899 -3.55 11.65 -20.11
C THR A 899 -2.33 11.93 -20.99
N ASP A 900 -1.21 11.25 -20.71
CA ASP A 900 0.12 11.49 -21.28
C ASP A 900 0.55 12.97 -21.29
N THR A 901 0.05 13.73 -20.31
CA THR A 901 0.30 15.17 -20.25
C THR A 901 1.52 15.44 -19.36
N VAL A 902 2.60 15.97 -19.95
CA VAL A 902 3.79 16.38 -19.22
C VAL A 902 3.74 17.89 -18.98
N SER A 903 3.50 18.29 -17.74
CA SER A 903 3.45 19.68 -17.32
C SER A 903 4.75 20.12 -16.66
N VAL A 904 5.29 21.26 -17.08
CA VAL A 904 6.48 21.85 -16.47
C VAL A 904 6.08 22.57 -15.19
N LEU A 905 6.48 22.01 -14.04
CA LEU A 905 6.31 22.61 -12.73
C LEU A 905 7.30 23.76 -12.52
N GLU A 906 8.57 23.54 -12.85
CA GLU A 906 9.61 24.56 -12.75
C GLU A 906 10.74 24.29 -13.75
N ALA A 907 11.23 25.33 -14.42
CA ALA A 907 12.37 25.24 -15.32
C ALA A 907 13.42 26.32 -15.02
N LYS A 908 14.70 25.96 -15.10
CA LYS A 908 15.86 26.81 -14.84
C LYS A 908 16.93 26.59 -15.90
N GLY A 909 17.67 27.66 -16.22
CA GLY A 909 18.79 27.58 -17.15
C GLY A 909 18.35 27.20 -18.57
N ARG A 910 19.06 26.27 -19.23
CA ARG A 910 18.77 25.82 -20.61
C ARG A 910 17.37 25.24 -20.78
N PHE A 911 16.80 24.67 -19.73
CA PHE A 911 15.42 24.17 -19.77
C PHE A 911 14.36 25.28 -19.86
N LEU A 912 14.71 26.57 -19.76
CA LEU A 912 13.78 27.65 -20.12
C LEU A 912 13.55 27.74 -21.65
N GLU A 913 14.41 27.10 -22.45
CA GLU A 913 14.31 27.12 -23.91
C GLU A 913 13.13 26.29 -24.43
N ILE A 914 12.68 25.26 -23.69
CA ILE A 914 11.49 24.45 -24.02
C ILE A 914 10.18 25.19 -23.76
N LEU A 915 10.23 26.33 -23.08
CA LEU A 915 9.06 27.12 -22.74
C LEU A 915 8.80 28.21 -23.80
N PRO A 916 7.53 28.46 -24.16
CA PRO A 916 7.13 29.60 -24.98
C PRO A 916 7.71 30.91 -24.44
N LYS A 917 8.21 31.79 -25.32
CA LYS A 917 8.96 33.00 -24.92
C LYS A 917 8.18 33.90 -23.94
N ASP A 918 6.86 33.96 -24.09
CA ASP A 918 5.90 34.68 -23.27
C ASP A 918 5.59 34.00 -21.92
N ARG A 919 5.90 32.69 -21.78
CA ARG A 919 5.62 31.87 -20.58
C ARG A 919 6.86 31.51 -19.76
N ARG A 920 8.06 31.93 -20.16
CA ARG A 920 9.31 31.69 -19.42
C ARG A 920 9.32 32.23 -17.99
N GLN A 921 8.54 33.27 -17.69
CA GLN A 921 8.38 33.79 -16.32
C GLN A 921 7.32 33.05 -15.49
N ALA A 922 6.45 32.26 -16.13
CA ALA A 922 5.43 31.43 -15.47
C ALA A 922 5.99 30.07 -15.00
N ALA A 923 7.22 29.72 -15.41
CA ALA A 923 7.96 28.55 -14.96
C ALA A 923 8.36 28.57 -13.47
N ARG A 924 7.84 29.53 -12.70
CA ARG A 924 8.01 29.63 -11.25
C ARG A 924 6.62 29.50 -10.65
N LEU A 925 6.38 28.40 -9.94
CA LEU A 925 5.13 28.18 -9.21
C LEU A 925 4.86 29.37 -8.29
N ARG A 926 3.70 29.98 -8.46
CA ARG A 926 3.15 31.00 -7.58
C ARG A 926 1.98 30.40 -6.79
N PRO A 927 1.60 30.98 -5.64
CA PRO A 927 0.46 30.49 -4.85
C PRO A 927 -0.88 30.43 -5.61
N ASP A 928 -1.00 31.15 -6.72
CA ASP A 928 -2.17 31.24 -7.59
C ASP A 928 -2.05 30.48 -8.92
N THR A 929 -0.97 29.70 -9.13
CA THR A 929 -0.77 28.93 -10.38
C THR A 929 -1.76 27.77 -10.44
N ARG A 930 -2.64 27.76 -11.44
CA ARG A 930 -3.58 26.65 -11.72
C ARG A 930 -2.95 25.64 -12.67
N TRP A 931 -3.52 24.45 -12.77
CA TRP A 931 -3.03 23.39 -13.67
C TRP A 931 -3.06 23.81 -15.14
N GLU A 932 -4.11 24.55 -15.56
CA GLU A 932 -4.20 25.12 -16.91
C GLU A 932 -3.16 26.24 -17.18
N ASP A 933 -2.51 26.74 -16.13
CA ASP A 933 -1.48 27.77 -16.24
C ASP A 933 -0.08 27.14 -16.42
N LEU A 934 0.09 25.82 -16.23
CA LEU A 934 1.35 25.13 -16.46
C LEU A 934 1.60 24.92 -17.96
N VAL A 935 2.86 25.07 -18.37
CA VAL A 935 3.27 24.80 -19.75
C VAL A 935 3.36 23.29 -19.94
N GLN A 936 2.60 22.76 -20.88
CA GLN A 936 2.71 21.37 -21.30
C GLN A 936 3.82 21.24 -22.34
N ILE A 937 4.62 20.18 -22.22
CA ILE A 937 5.70 19.84 -23.14
C ILE A 937 5.57 18.38 -23.58
N THR A 938 6.31 18.00 -24.60
CA THR A 938 6.52 16.59 -24.98
C THR A 938 7.92 16.13 -24.57
N TYR A 939 8.15 14.82 -24.48
CA TYR A 939 9.50 14.29 -24.27
C TYR A 939 10.47 14.67 -25.41
N ASP A 940 9.97 14.82 -26.64
CA ASP A 940 10.76 15.31 -27.78
C ASP A 940 11.27 16.74 -27.56
N ASP A 941 10.56 17.57 -26.79
CA ASP A 941 11.02 18.92 -26.45
C ASP A 941 12.22 18.90 -25.52
N LEU A 942 12.38 17.85 -24.71
CA LEU A 942 13.56 17.67 -23.86
C LEU A 942 14.80 17.33 -24.68
N VAL A 943 14.64 16.52 -25.73
CA VAL A 943 15.75 16.12 -26.63
C VAL A 943 16.29 17.31 -27.42
N LYS A 944 15.48 18.35 -27.63
CA LYS A 944 15.89 19.60 -28.29
C LYS A 944 16.76 20.50 -27.40
N VAL A 945 16.86 20.22 -26.10
CA VAL A 945 17.67 21.03 -25.16
C VAL A 945 19.09 20.49 -25.09
N SER A 946 20.03 21.24 -25.66
CA SER A 946 21.45 20.96 -25.46
C SER A 946 21.91 21.50 -24.11
N ILE A 947 22.18 20.60 -23.16
CA ILE A 947 22.82 20.97 -21.90
C ILE A 947 24.34 20.95 -22.13
N PRO A 948 25.05 22.09 -21.98
CA PRO A 948 26.49 22.12 -22.16
C PRO A 948 27.19 21.25 -21.10
N ASN A 949 28.40 20.78 -21.43
CA ASN A 949 29.26 20.12 -20.45
C ASN A 949 29.47 21.07 -19.24
N PRO A 950 29.46 20.55 -18.00
CA PRO A 950 29.64 21.36 -16.81
C PRO A 950 31.01 22.06 -16.86
N GLU A 951 31.02 23.36 -17.15
CA GLU A 951 32.17 24.20 -16.90
C GLU A 951 32.17 24.52 -15.41
N LEU A 952 33.15 23.99 -14.68
CA LEU A 952 33.39 24.40 -13.31
C LEU A 952 33.96 25.83 -13.35
N PRO A 953 33.24 26.86 -12.88
CA PRO A 953 33.84 28.16 -12.72
C PRO A 953 34.99 28.05 -11.72
N ASP A 954 35.99 28.92 -11.83
CA ASP A 954 37.04 29.01 -10.83
C ASP A 954 36.44 29.27 -9.43
N SER A 955 37.19 28.96 -8.37
CA SER A 955 36.69 28.97 -6.99
C SER A 955 36.17 30.33 -6.50
N HIS A 956 36.31 31.40 -7.28
CA HIS A 956 35.87 32.74 -6.93
C HIS A 956 34.78 33.26 -7.87
N THR A 957 34.41 32.53 -8.91
CA THR A 957 33.41 32.97 -9.89
C THR A 957 32.04 32.38 -9.57
N LEU A 958 31.09 33.25 -9.22
CA LEU A 958 29.70 32.92 -8.96
C LEU A 958 28.86 33.15 -10.20
N ILE A 959 28.21 32.10 -10.70
CA ILE A 959 27.20 32.24 -11.75
C ILE A 959 25.87 32.60 -11.09
N LEU A 960 25.35 33.78 -11.39
CA LEU A 960 24.09 34.28 -10.84
C LEU A 960 22.88 33.64 -11.53
N PRO A 961 21.69 33.68 -10.89
CA PRO A 961 20.46 33.15 -11.49
C PRO A 961 20.08 33.75 -12.86
N SER A 962 20.61 34.93 -13.20
CA SER A 962 20.45 35.58 -14.51
C SER A 962 21.35 35.00 -15.60
N GLY A 963 22.30 34.12 -15.25
CA GLY A 963 23.36 33.62 -16.13
C GLY A 963 24.61 34.51 -16.19
N GLN A 964 24.58 35.69 -15.56
CA GLN A 964 25.76 36.55 -15.43
C GLN A 964 26.75 35.97 -14.42
N THR A 965 28.04 36.03 -14.72
CA THR A 965 29.10 35.60 -13.80
C THR A 965 29.67 36.77 -13.03
N VAL A 966 29.86 36.61 -11.72
CA VAL A 966 30.46 37.60 -10.83
C VAL A 966 31.65 36.98 -10.13
N ASN A 967 32.82 37.60 -10.25
CA ASN A 967 33.95 37.22 -9.43
C ASN A 967 33.77 37.82 -8.01
N MET A 968 33.64 36.94 -7.02
CA MET A 968 33.39 37.28 -5.63
C MET A 968 34.59 37.99 -4.99
N GLU A 969 35.83 37.68 -5.41
CA GLU A 969 37.01 38.41 -4.95
C GLU A 969 37.04 39.84 -5.49
N ASP A 970 36.59 40.07 -6.73
CA ASP A 970 36.43 41.42 -7.24
C ASP A 970 35.30 42.18 -6.53
N LEU A 971 34.22 41.49 -6.14
CA LEU A 971 33.17 42.08 -5.30
C LEU A 971 33.72 42.48 -3.93
N TYR A 972 34.42 41.58 -3.25
CA TYR A 972 34.97 41.82 -1.90
C TYR A 972 36.05 42.91 -1.89
N ASN A 973 36.85 42.98 -2.95
CA ASN A 973 37.96 43.92 -3.06
C ASN A 973 37.61 45.20 -3.81
N HIS A 974 36.33 45.42 -4.18
CA HIS A 974 35.83 46.60 -4.89
C HIS A 974 36.42 46.82 -6.29
N LYS A 975 36.65 45.74 -7.02
CA LYS A 975 37.20 45.77 -8.39
C LYS A 975 36.13 45.59 -9.47
N LEU A 976 34.87 45.35 -9.09
CA LEU A 976 33.78 45.27 -10.05
C LEU A 976 33.54 46.62 -10.76
N PRO A 977 33.22 46.60 -12.06
CA PRO A 977 32.79 47.81 -12.77
C PRO A 977 31.57 48.46 -12.07
N PRO A 978 31.49 49.81 -11.99
CA PRO A 978 30.42 50.50 -11.27
C PRO A 978 29.01 50.12 -11.74
N GLN A 979 28.81 49.94 -13.05
CA GLN A 979 27.51 49.54 -13.60
C GLN A 979 27.13 48.12 -13.16
N THR A 980 28.07 47.17 -13.20
CA THR A 980 27.86 45.80 -12.73
C THR A 980 27.47 45.77 -11.27
N LEU A 981 28.11 46.58 -10.42
CA LEU A 981 27.78 46.67 -9.01
C LEU A 981 26.37 47.25 -8.77
N LEU A 982 25.95 48.24 -9.55
CA LEU A 982 24.59 48.79 -9.50
C LEU A 982 23.54 47.75 -9.95
N ASP A 983 23.82 47.00 -11.01
CA ASP A 983 22.93 45.94 -11.51
C ASP A 983 22.76 44.82 -10.46
N LEU A 984 23.82 44.48 -9.72
CA LEU A 984 23.77 43.52 -8.61
C LEU A 984 22.96 44.04 -7.43
N LEU A 985 23.20 45.30 -7.02
CA LEU A 985 22.49 45.93 -5.92
C LEU A 985 20.99 46.13 -6.22
N GLY A 986 20.61 46.19 -7.50
CA GLY A 986 19.23 46.28 -7.97
C GLY A 986 18.51 44.95 -8.18
N SER A 987 19.17 43.79 -7.97
CA SER A 987 18.59 42.46 -8.24
C SER A 987 18.51 41.58 -6.99
N ASP A 988 17.30 41.40 -6.45
CA ASP A 988 17.02 40.59 -5.27
C ASP A 988 17.58 39.16 -5.37
N THR A 989 17.42 38.52 -6.53
CA THR A 989 17.91 37.14 -6.76
C THR A 989 19.43 37.05 -6.91
N ALA A 990 20.08 38.10 -7.40
CA ALA A 990 21.54 38.14 -7.49
C ALA A 990 22.14 38.31 -6.10
N LEU A 991 21.56 39.19 -5.28
CA LEU A 991 21.97 39.40 -3.90
C LEU A 991 21.79 38.14 -3.06
N ASP A 992 20.67 37.43 -3.19
CA ASP A 992 20.47 36.15 -2.49
C ASP A 992 21.56 35.12 -2.85
N ALA A 993 21.91 34.98 -4.13
CA ALA A 993 22.98 34.08 -4.55
C ALA A 993 24.35 34.51 -4.01
N ILE A 994 24.64 35.83 -4.00
CA ILE A 994 25.88 36.41 -3.47
C ILE A 994 25.97 36.23 -1.95
N PHE A 995 24.88 36.44 -1.22
CA PHE A 995 24.83 36.24 0.23
C PHE A 995 24.95 34.75 0.59
N ILE A 996 24.28 33.87 -0.16
CA ILE A 996 24.43 32.43 0.04
C ILE A 996 25.87 32.01 -0.23
N ALA A 997 26.46 32.43 -1.35
CA ALA A 997 27.84 32.12 -1.71
C ALA A 997 28.84 32.64 -0.68
N ALA A 998 28.72 33.89 -0.24
CA ALA A 998 29.57 34.45 0.81
C ALA A 998 29.39 33.72 2.15
N ARG A 999 28.17 33.33 2.49
CA ARG A 999 27.87 32.60 3.72
C ARG A 999 28.37 31.16 3.71
N THR A 1000 28.37 30.51 2.55
CA THR A 1000 28.94 29.16 2.39
C THR A 1000 30.46 29.16 2.30
N THR A 1001 31.09 30.23 1.80
CA THR A 1001 32.55 30.39 1.83
C THR A 1001 33.07 31.05 3.11
N GLY A 1002 32.19 31.52 4.01
CA GLY A 1002 32.56 32.15 5.29
C GLY A 1002 33.03 33.60 5.17
N GLU A 1003 32.71 34.25 4.06
CA GLU A 1003 33.12 35.60 3.66
C GLU A 1003 32.05 36.66 3.97
N ASP A 1004 31.07 36.37 4.85
CA ASP A 1004 29.95 37.26 5.21
C ASP A 1004 30.42 38.67 5.65
N GLU A 1005 31.50 38.74 6.42
CA GLU A 1005 32.07 40.01 6.88
C GLU A 1005 32.78 40.77 5.76
N ARG A 1006 33.49 40.07 4.86
CA ARG A 1006 34.13 40.68 3.68
C ARG A 1006 33.08 41.19 2.70
N LEU A 1007 32.01 40.45 2.47
CA LEU A 1007 30.85 40.91 1.69
C LEU A 1007 30.18 42.13 2.35
N THR A 1008 29.89 42.07 3.65
CA THR A 1008 29.23 43.16 4.37
C THR A 1008 30.08 44.44 4.37
N LYS A 1009 31.40 44.31 4.52
CA LYS A 1009 32.34 45.43 4.42
C LYS A 1009 32.42 45.97 3.00
N ALA A 1010 32.41 45.09 2.01
CA ALA A 1010 32.43 45.45 0.60
C ALA A 1010 31.16 46.22 0.17
N LEU A 1011 29.98 45.73 0.57
CA LEU A 1011 28.70 46.40 0.30
C LEU A 1011 28.59 47.74 1.04
N ARG A 1012 29.03 47.82 2.31
CA ARG A 1012 29.07 49.09 3.07
C ARG A 1012 29.96 50.14 2.43
N LYS A 1013 31.16 49.75 1.96
CA LYS A 1013 32.10 50.68 1.33
C LYS A 1013 31.71 51.00 -0.12
N ALA A 1014 31.07 50.08 -0.85
CA ALA A 1014 30.41 50.37 -2.13
C ALA A 1014 29.29 51.41 -1.98
N LEU A 1015 28.44 51.28 -0.96
CA LEU A 1015 27.39 52.25 -0.63
C LEU A 1015 27.94 53.62 -0.21
N ALA A 1016 29.13 53.65 0.43
CA ALA A 1016 29.83 54.89 0.80
C ALA A 1016 30.67 55.51 -0.33
N GLN A 1017 31.01 54.75 -1.39
CA GLN A 1017 31.64 55.27 -2.61
C GLN A 1017 30.59 55.73 -3.63
N GLY A 1018 29.38 55.15 -3.60
CA GLY A 1018 28.21 55.63 -4.36
C GLY A 1018 27.82 57.08 -4.04
N THR A 1019 28.25 57.64 -2.91
CA THR A 1019 28.12 59.06 -2.58
C THR A 1019 29.01 59.99 -3.41
N ASP A 1020 30.16 59.53 -3.93
CA ASP A 1020 30.99 60.30 -4.89
C ASP A 1020 30.43 60.21 -6.33
N LEU A 1021 29.70 59.14 -6.66
CA LEU A 1021 29.02 58.98 -7.95
C LEU A 1021 27.76 59.86 -8.08
N ALA A 1022 27.26 60.42 -6.97
CA ALA A 1022 26.16 61.39 -6.97
C ALA A 1022 26.57 62.74 -7.59
N GLU A 1023 27.86 63.11 -7.58
CA GLU A 1023 28.36 64.30 -8.28
C GLU A 1023 28.40 64.11 -9.81
N SER A 1024 28.27 62.88 -10.32
CA SER A 1024 28.21 62.55 -11.75
C SER A 1024 26.79 62.44 -12.34
N GLY A 1025 25.77 62.95 -11.65
CA GLY A 1025 24.46 63.24 -12.27
C GLY A 1025 23.47 62.08 -12.36
N ILE A 1026 23.59 61.03 -11.52
CA ILE A 1026 22.58 59.98 -11.40
C ILE A 1026 21.69 60.28 -10.19
N ASN A 1027 20.45 60.70 -10.46
CA ASN A 1027 19.48 61.13 -9.47
C ASN A 1027 18.66 59.94 -8.94
N LEU A 1028 18.99 59.43 -7.75
CA LEU A 1028 18.17 58.44 -7.02
C LEU A 1028 18.32 58.62 -5.49
N SER A 1029 17.21 59.02 -4.85
CA SER A 1029 16.63 58.61 -3.55
C SER A 1029 17.51 58.23 -2.32
N ILE A 1030 18.81 58.51 -2.29
CA ILE A 1030 19.71 58.18 -1.16
C ILE A 1030 19.42 59.01 0.10
N VAL A 1031 18.83 60.20 -0.06
CA VAL A 1031 18.32 61.01 1.07
C VAL A 1031 17.16 60.28 1.79
N TYR A 1032 16.42 59.41 1.10
CA TYR A 1032 15.31 58.64 1.68
C TYR A 1032 15.79 57.45 2.52
N LEU A 1033 16.91 56.82 2.14
CA LEU A 1033 17.53 55.70 2.87
C LEU A 1033 18.23 56.13 4.17
N ARG A 1034 18.73 57.37 4.24
CA ARG A 1034 19.45 57.91 5.41
C ARG A 1034 18.53 58.24 6.59
N THR A 1035 17.31 58.75 6.32
CA THR A 1035 16.32 59.14 7.33
C THR A 1035 15.69 57.91 8.00
N ILE A 1036 15.43 56.85 7.23
CA ILE A 1036 14.80 55.61 7.70
C ILE A 1036 15.69 54.84 8.69
N LEU A 1037 17.01 54.91 8.55
CA LEU A 1037 17.96 54.20 9.43
C LEU A 1037 18.28 54.96 10.73
N GLN A 1038 18.02 56.27 10.78
CA GLN A 1038 18.24 57.08 11.99
C GLN A 1038 17.04 57.06 12.95
N ASP A 1039 15.81 56.93 12.44
CA ASP A 1039 14.60 56.89 13.27
C ASP A 1039 14.37 55.52 13.93
N ALA A 1040 14.88 54.44 13.32
CA ALA A 1040 14.81 53.08 13.85
C ALA A 1040 15.63 52.83 15.14
N TRP A 1041 16.53 53.74 15.53
CA TRP A 1041 17.42 53.58 16.69
C TRP A 1041 16.84 54.19 17.99
N LYS A 1042 15.78 55.03 17.95
CA LYS A 1042 15.44 55.92 19.08
C LYS A 1042 14.23 55.60 19.98
N ALA A 1043 13.33 54.66 19.68
CA ALA A 1043 12.05 54.58 20.42
C ALA A 1043 11.64 53.17 20.89
N SER A 1044 11.68 52.98 22.22
CA SER A 1044 11.03 51.92 23.00
C SER A 1044 9.68 52.42 23.56
N GLY A 1045 8.59 51.67 23.42
CA GLY A 1045 7.33 51.94 24.14
C GLY A 1045 6.04 51.48 23.46
N ALA A 1046 5.24 50.72 24.22
CA ALA A 1046 3.86 50.23 24.09
C ALA A 1046 2.91 50.61 22.93
N ASP A 1047 2.18 49.56 22.54
CA ASP A 1047 0.75 49.43 22.17
C ASP A 1047 0.21 49.81 20.77
N TYR A 1048 -0.59 48.85 20.27
CA TYR A 1048 -1.56 48.84 19.17
C TYR A 1048 -1.15 49.12 17.71
N LEU A 1049 -0.85 48.00 17.03
CA LEU A 1049 -1.47 47.50 15.79
C LEU A 1049 -2.56 48.39 15.12
N GLN A 1050 -2.31 48.86 13.88
CA GLN A 1050 -3.20 48.68 12.70
C GLN A 1050 -2.38 48.79 11.39
N LYS A 1051 -2.57 47.83 10.47
CA LYS A 1051 -1.89 47.63 9.15
C LYS A 1051 -2.34 48.64 8.06
N PRO A 1052 -1.96 48.59 6.75
CA PRO A 1052 -0.80 48.03 5.98
C PRO A 1052 -0.25 48.98 4.85
N ASN A 1053 0.90 48.72 4.19
CA ASN A 1053 0.92 48.21 2.79
C ASN A 1053 2.31 47.79 2.21
N ASN A 1054 3.45 47.80 2.89
CA ASN A 1054 3.93 46.84 3.89
C ASN A 1054 5.15 47.57 4.50
N MET A 1055 5.40 47.70 5.79
CA MET A 1055 4.93 47.04 7.00
C MET A 1055 5.37 45.58 7.19
N TRP A 1056 5.91 44.89 6.17
CA TRP A 1056 6.77 43.71 6.42
C TRP A 1056 8.17 44.15 6.84
N LEU A 1057 8.57 45.26 6.23
CA LEU A 1057 9.67 46.13 6.58
C LEU A 1057 9.57 46.83 7.95
N ALA A 1058 8.39 46.98 8.57
CA ALA A 1058 8.29 47.67 9.86
C ALA A 1058 8.01 46.72 11.05
N LEU A 1059 7.40 45.56 10.80
CA LEU A 1059 6.87 44.68 11.84
C LEU A 1059 7.33 43.21 11.78
N ARG A 1060 8.30 42.81 10.93
CA ARG A 1060 9.11 41.62 11.29
C ARG A 1060 10.13 41.93 12.39
N GLN A 1061 10.53 43.20 12.48
CA GLN A 1061 11.47 43.72 13.48
C GLN A 1061 10.79 44.22 14.76
N GLN A 1062 9.54 44.73 14.74
CA GLN A 1062 8.85 45.17 15.98
C GLN A 1062 7.91 44.17 16.66
N MET A 1063 7.80 42.94 16.15
CA MET A 1063 7.49 41.74 16.94
C MET A 1063 8.82 40.99 17.25
N PHE A 1064 9.74 41.58 18.02
CA PHE A 1064 9.32 42.19 19.29
C PHE A 1064 8.75 41.10 20.27
N THR A 1065 9.34 39.93 20.58
CA THR A 1065 10.35 39.78 21.66
C THR A 1065 9.78 39.99 23.09
N GLN A 1066 10.47 40.29 24.21
CA GLN A 1066 11.86 40.32 24.72
C GLN A 1066 11.75 39.64 26.09
N THR A 1067 12.57 38.72 26.55
CA THR A 1067 14.01 38.51 26.40
C THR A 1067 14.22 36.99 26.45
N ILE A 1068 14.85 36.39 25.44
CA ILE A 1068 15.04 34.93 25.36
C ILE A 1068 16.47 34.63 24.88
N ASP A 1069 17.08 33.63 25.51
CA ASP A 1069 18.46 33.17 25.37
C ASP A 1069 18.71 32.45 24.02
N ILE A 1070 19.66 32.99 23.25
CA ILE A 1070 19.88 32.74 21.80
C ILE A 1070 20.88 31.61 21.51
N GLU A 1071 21.69 31.17 22.47
CA GLU A 1071 22.73 30.15 22.22
C GLU A 1071 22.23 28.70 22.28
N SER A 1072 21.22 28.41 23.09
CA SER A 1072 20.61 27.07 23.20
C SER A 1072 19.87 26.64 21.93
N LEU A 1073 19.17 27.58 21.27
CA LEU A 1073 18.41 27.33 20.04
C LEU A 1073 19.30 27.22 18.79
N LYS A 1074 20.37 28.03 18.72
CA LYS A 1074 21.39 27.98 17.65
C LYS A 1074 22.21 26.68 17.69
N THR A 1075 22.40 26.09 18.87
CA THR A 1075 23.10 24.81 19.02
C THR A 1075 22.23 23.62 18.58
N HIS A 1076 20.92 23.64 18.88
CA HIS A 1076 19.99 22.56 18.52
C HIS A 1076 19.71 22.46 17.01
N LEU A 1077 19.48 23.61 16.34
CA LEU A 1077 19.23 23.68 14.89
C LEU A 1077 20.47 23.40 14.04
N ARG A 1078 21.69 23.61 14.58
CA ARG A 1078 22.97 23.23 13.94
C ARG A 1078 23.28 21.73 14.04
N GLN A 1079 22.61 20.98 14.91
CA GLN A 1079 22.74 19.51 15.03
C GLN A 1079 21.77 18.82 14.06
N GLU A 1080 20.48 19.22 14.05
CA GLU A 1080 19.50 18.75 13.04
C GLU A 1080 20.00 18.83 11.59
N HIS A 1081 20.62 19.97 11.27
CA HIS A 1081 21.07 20.28 9.93
C HIS A 1081 22.36 19.53 9.55
N ARG A 1082 23.14 19.07 10.54
CA ARG A 1082 24.25 18.13 10.32
C ARG A 1082 23.72 16.70 10.17
N ASP A 1083 22.71 16.34 10.96
CA ASP A 1083 22.14 14.98 11.06
C ASP A 1083 21.25 14.54 9.88
N THR A 1084 20.73 15.54 9.20
CA THR A 1084 20.02 15.40 7.92
C THR A 1084 21.02 15.31 6.77
N ARG A 1085 22.25 15.86 6.94
CA ARG A 1085 23.28 15.93 5.90
C ARG A 1085 24.11 14.65 5.77
N ALA A 1086 24.36 13.87 6.82
CA ALA A 1086 25.04 12.57 6.68
C ALA A 1086 24.09 11.38 6.44
N ARG A 1087 22.78 11.45 6.77
CA ARG A 1087 21.78 10.47 6.27
C ARG A 1087 21.60 10.52 4.76
N VAL A 1088 21.59 11.72 4.19
CA VAL A 1088 21.57 11.92 2.73
C VAL A 1088 22.88 11.42 2.10
N LYS A 1089 24.02 11.65 2.77
CA LYS A 1089 25.35 11.17 2.33
C LYS A 1089 25.55 9.65 2.44
N ALA A 1090 24.84 8.95 3.35
CA ALA A 1090 24.84 7.49 3.45
C ALA A 1090 23.98 6.83 2.35
N CYS A 1091 22.84 7.41 1.98
CA CYS A 1091 22.07 7.00 0.80
C CYS A 1091 22.84 7.18 -0.51
N GLU A 1092 23.66 8.25 -0.63
CA GLU A 1092 24.52 8.49 -1.80
C GLU A 1092 25.68 7.48 -1.94
N THR A 1093 26.15 6.86 -0.86
CA THR A 1093 27.27 5.90 -0.91
C THR A 1093 26.80 4.47 -1.27
N SER A 1094 25.59 4.07 -0.88
CA SER A 1094 25.00 2.77 -1.28
C SER A 1094 24.55 2.72 -2.76
N ALA A 1095 24.16 3.86 -3.33
CA ALA A 1095 23.84 3.98 -4.76
C ALA A 1095 25.09 3.92 -5.66
N GLN A 1096 26.28 4.25 -5.16
CA GLN A 1096 27.53 4.19 -5.92
C GLN A 1096 28.15 2.78 -6.01
N SER A 1097 27.80 1.84 -5.14
CA SER A 1097 28.27 0.44 -5.18
C SER A 1097 27.58 -0.39 -6.27
N VAL A 1098 26.30 -0.13 -6.52
CA VAL A 1098 25.48 -0.86 -7.50
C VAL A 1098 25.83 -0.45 -8.94
N ALA A 1099 26.24 0.81 -9.14
CA ALA A 1099 26.64 1.33 -10.45
C ALA A 1099 28.06 0.91 -10.91
N TYR A 1100 28.89 0.32 -10.03
CA TYR A 1100 30.28 -0.02 -10.36
C TYR A 1100 30.50 -1.48 -10.82
N ILE A 1101 29.53 -2.39 -10.64
CA ILE A 1101 29.67 -3.80 -11.02
C ILE A 1101 29.20 -4.08 -12.46
N GLU A 1102 28.27 -3.31 -13.02
CA GLU A 1102 27.71 -3.58 -14.36
C GLU A 1102 28.57 -3.08 -15.54
N LYS A 1103 29.65 -2.33 -15.29
CA LYS A 1103 30.46 -1.70 -16.35
C LYS A 1103 31.61 -2.54 -16.92
N ARG A 1104 31.83 -3.79 -16.48
CA ARG A 1104 33.06 -4.54 -16.84
C ARG A 1104 32.96 -5.58 -17.95
N ASN A 1105 31.78 -5.90 -18.48
CA ASN A 1105 31.67 -6.84 -19.59
C ASN A 1105 30.84 -6.24 -20.72
N TYR A 1106 31.44 -5.45 -21.60
CA TYR A 1106 31.23 -5.53 -23.06
C TYR A 1106 32.21 -4.57 -23.76
N LYS A 1107 33.14 -5.13 -24.55
CA LYS A 1107 34.04 -4.39 -25.45
C LYS A 1107 33.37 -4.28 -26.84
N PRO A 1108 33.50 -3.13 -27.53
CA PRO A 1108 32.81 -2.86 -28.78
C PRO A 1108 33.62 -3.31 -30.02
N PHE A 1109 32.92 -3.74 -31.07
CA PHE A 1109 33.45 -3.75 -32.44
C PHE A 1109 32.99 -2.47 -33.14
N HIS A 1110 33.94 -1.78 -33.78
CA HIS A 1110 33.75 -0.56 -34.57
C HIS A 1110 33.95 -0.86 -36.06
N GLU A 1111 33.39 0.05 -36.88
CA GLU A 1111 33.61 0.29 -38.33
C GLU A 1111 32.82 -0.63 -39.28
N THR A 1112 32.07 -0.14 -40.29
CA THR A 1112 32.15 1.12 -41.04
C THR A 1112 30.81 1.42 -41.72
N ALA A 1113 30.48 2.71 -41.85
CA ALA A 1113 29.33 3.22 -42.58
C ALA A 1113 29.43 2.99 -44.10
N ARG A 1114 28.29 2.76 -44.77
CA ARG A 1114 27.90 3.44 -46.02
C ARG A 1114 26.51 3.01 -46.51
N ASP A 1115 25.80 4.02 -47.01
CA ASP A 1115 24.78 3.99 -48.05
C ASP A 1115 23.33 3.59 -47.72
N THR A 1116 22.54 4.67 -47.59
CA THR A 1116 21.25 4.96 -48.26
C THR A 1116 19.93 4.28 -47.85
N GLN A 1117 18.96 5.18 -47.68
CA GLN A 1117 17.51 5.10 -47.95
C GLN A 1117 16.55 4.54 -46.88
N VAL A 1118 15.95 5.49 -46.13
CA VAL A 1118 14.52 5.89 -46.21
C VAL A 1118 13.47 4.76 -46.08
N ILE A 1119 12.89 4.63 -44.87
CA ILE A 1119 11.44 4.64 -44.48
C ILE A 1119 11.24 3.87 -43.16
N PRO A 1120 10.31 4.30 -42.28
CA PRO A 1120 10.35 4.01 -40.84
C PRO A 1120 9.46 2.83 -40.41
N THR A 1121 9.80 2.24 -39.27
CA THR A 1121 8.85 1.65 -38.31
C THR A 1121 9.49 1.64 -36.93
#